data_AF-M2S1F7-F1
#
_entry.id   AF-M2S1F7-F1
#
_cell.length_a   1.000
_cell.length_b   1.000
_cell.length_c   1.000
_cell.angle_alpha   90.00
_cell.angle_beta   90.00
_cell.angle_gamma   90.00
#
_symmetry.space_group_name_H-M   'P 1'
#
loop_
_entity.id
_entity.type
_entity.pdbx_description
1 polymer ?
#
loop_
_entity_poly.entity_id
_entity_poly.type
_entity_poly.pdbx_seq_one_letter_code
_entity_poly.pdbx_strand_id
1 'polypeptide(L)'
;MAEKTETKIVKHAKNLTEFPQEEVKKELKTVVLIDVSMNRIQEIPSQINSIPKLQKFRGNDNMIKTLPSQINIPSLKTLDLSSNHLKRFCKSIKLTSLTEINLSINQITKIDDDFGSLHALRFMDLSINRIQSVPKHLSKLTSLTFIDISNNLLTSFPTPLLELSSLIVLKVKENKITTIPNGMSKMSNLQILDISNNKIDKITPSLCKLTKLSVLDVSANPINEINDQIQNLTTIKEIDISYSPLKTLPKSFMSLVGLRKLTLQHTSVKVPPAGLQKFTKVSELNLSNGEFEKVTELPCSGDIDLSCNQIVELDLPDMEYSIHKLNLGQNRLKDFPNIKCLREIKTLILQKNMLGSIPLEMFTGTSLTALDLSSNSFNAFPMSITTCTNLVVLNMSNNYLDSLPDISYSCFAKLEALLLGINIIDRLPETMSELTNLTTLHLEHNKLSKIPESLFSMTKLVELFLNCNQIPELPEKFSLLTNLEILELSCNYIKEITPIVNLVGVKDLDLSTNQIEKCPSDLCGMTSLRSLDLSYNGDYSSTENFPMFFTSALTRLTNFHCTMNDKVKLNKFSSSLKTPITGPVIFTSQTPLEHFSLGKPNSMRFNSVAISNDTFSVGSSEMCGNRDQMEDALIIVENFTAGGVHLVGLFDGHGGAESSNFVACHFARILKKHLMTENNLGIDAALIETFNELSNEVNKKEFNDGTTACVLLVTPNEYYTAHVGDSRAIVVRKQDYEQLTEDDKAYNEHEIQRVVDVGGYITKGRVNGVLAITRSIGDVRFQPFVSSEPHVNRYVRRKDTDMCIVLGCDGVWDVLSNSKVADICRKKEGTKRMSEIAGYIRDMAYILGSEDNISCVVCHF
;
A
#
# COMPACT_ATOMS: atom_id res chain seq x y z
N MET A 1 36.23 9.03 50.18
CA MET A 1 34.76 9.01 49.99
C MET A 1 34.51 8.82 48.52
N ALA A 2 34.05 7.64 48.11
CA ALA A 2 33.79 7.33 46.70
C ALA A 2 32.64 8.19 46.17
N GLU A 3 32.87 8.91 45.07
CA GLU A 3 31.81 9.54 44.28
C GLU A 3 30.77 8.47 43.91
N LYS A 4 29.53 8.61 44.41
CA LYS A 4 28.43 7.78 43.92
C LYS A 4 28.23 8.10 42.44
N THR A 5 28.40 7.06 41.63
CA THR A 5 28.12 6.96 40.20
C THR A 5 26.74 7.54 39.86
N GLU A 6 26.65 8.28 38.75
CA GLU A 6 25.38 8.79 38.23
C GLU A 6 24.41 7.63 37.95
N THR A 7 23.16 7.75 38.41
CA THR A 7 22.14 6.70 38.25
C THR A 7 21.21 7.02 37.08
N LYS A 8 20.76 5.98 36.37
CA LYS A 8 19.74 6.07 35.30
C LYS A 8 18.57 5.16 35.66
N ILE A 9 17.34 5.66 35.58
CA ILE A 9 16.13 4.86 35.78
C ILE A 9 15.49 4.63 34.41
N VAL A 10 15.40 3.37 33.98
CA VAL A 10 14.84 2.98 32.68
C VAL A 10 13.72 1.96 32.90
N LYS A 11 12.49 2.37 32.57
CA LYS A 11 11.25 1.62 32.67
C LYS A 11 10.48 1.64 31.35
N HIS A 12 11.20 1.54 30.25
CA HIS A 12 10.63 1.44 28.92
C HIS A 12 9.77 0.19 28.74
N ALA A 13 8.56 0.33 28.18
CA ALA A 13 7.68 -0.79 27.80
C ALA A 13 7.39 -1.77 28.96
N LYS A 14 7.01 -1.24 30.13
CA LYS A 14 6.74 -2.04 31.35
C LYS A 14 5.26 -2.08 31.74
N ASN A 15 4.36 -1.57 30.90
CA ASN A 15 2.92 -1.45 31.18
C ASN A 15 2.61 -0.69 32.48
N LEU A 16 3.48 0.26 32.86
CA LEU A 16 3.26 1.08 34.06
C LEU A 16 2.03 1.96 33.87
N THR A 17 1.14 1.99 34.86
CA THR A 17 -0.01 2.91 34.90
C THR A 17 0.29 4.17 35.72
N GLU A 18 1.34 4.15 36.53
CA GLU A 18 1.77 5.24 37.40
C GLU A 18 3.28 5.52 37.29
N PHE A 19 3.67 6.73 37.65
CA PHE A 19 5.08 7.12 37.68
C PHE A 19 5.83 6.37 38.80
N PRO A 20 7.04 5.81 38.57
CA PRO A 20 7.76 4.96 39.53
C PRO A 20 8.40 5.77 40.69
N GLN A 21 7.57 6.34 41.57
CA GLN A 21 7.99 7.28 42.61
C GLN A 21 8.99 6.68 43.61
N GLU A 22 8.77 5.46 44.08
CA GLU A 22 9.61 4.84 45.11
C GLU A 22 11.04 4.54 44.63
N GLU A 23 11.22 4.20 43.35
CA GLU A 23 12.55 4.00 42.77
C GLU A 23 13.29 5.32 42.59
N VAL A 24 12.59 6.34 42.11
CA VAL A 24 13.14 7.70 42.00
C VAL A 24 13.59 8.23 43.37
N LYS A 25 12.82 7.93 44.43
CA LYS A 25 13.14 8.34 45.80
C LYS A 25 14.42 7.69 46.34
N LYS A 26 14.70 6.42 45.99
CA LYS A 26 15.92 5.71 46.40
C LYS A 26 17.18 6.32 45.79
N GLU A 27 17.08 6.85 44.58
CA GLU A 27 18.20 7.37 43.76
C GLU A 27 18.18 8.90 43.60
N LEU A 28 17.44 9.61 44.47
CA LEU A 28 17.12 11.04 44.32
C LEU A 28 18.37 11.95 44.13
N LYS A 29 19.47 11.65 44.83
CA LYS A 29 20.70 12.48 44.81
C LYS A 29 21.63 12.18 43.63
N THR A 30 21.39 11.09 42.91
CA THR A 30 22.31 10.52 41.91
C THR A 30 21.69 10.40 40.53
N VAL A 31 20.36 10.38 40.41
CA VAL A 31 19.68 10.19 39.13
C VAL A 31 19.87 11.35 38.15
N VAL A 32 20.30 11.03 36.92
CA VAL A 32 20.54 11.99 35.83
C VAL A 32 19.62 11.76 34.62
N LEU A 33 19.06 10.56 34.48
CA LEU A 33 18.13 10.17 33.42
C LEU A 33 16.95 9.39 34.02
N ILE A 34 15.74 9.76 33.60
CA ILE A 34 14.53 8.98 33.81
C ILE A 34 13.91 8.71 32.43
N ASP A 35 13.70 7.43 32.12
CA ASP A 35 13.02 6.96 30.93
C ASP A 35 11.84 6.07 31.34
N VAL A 36 10.63 6.57 31.14
CA VAL A 36 9.35 5.89 31.42
C VAL A 36 8.53 5.76 30.13
N SER A 37 9.18 5.76 28.98
CA SER A 37 8.52 5.72 27.67
C SER A 37 7.75 4.42 27.39
N MET A 38 6.78 4.46 26.49
CA MET A 38 5.95 3.31 26.09
C MET A 38 5.24 2.64 27.27
N ASN A 39 4.50 3.42 28.06
CA ASN A 39 3.71 2.93 29.18
C ASN A 39 2.28 3.50 29.11
N ARG A 40 1.51 3.38 30.19
CA ARG A 40 0.13 3.86 30.32
C ARG A 40 0.00 4.93 31.41
N ILE A 41 1.07 5.69 31.66
CA ILE A 41 1.11 6.70 32.73
C ILE A 41 0.21 7.87 32.35
N GLN A 42 -0.63 8.30 33.28
CA GLN A 42 -1.61 9.39 33.03
C GLN A 42 -1.19 10.75 33.60
N GLU A 43 -0.26 10.78 34.56
CA GLU A 43 0.18 12.00 35.23
C GLU A 43 1.66 11.93 35.63
N ILE A 44 2.32 13.10 35.57
CA ILE A 44 3.67 13.26 36.13
C ILE A 44 3.55 14.00 37.47
N PRO A 45 4.08 13.45 38.58
CA PRO A 45 3.91 14.03 39.90
C PRO A 45 4.87 15.20 40.17
N SER A 46 4.51 16.10 41.09
CA SER A 46 5.28 17.33 41.40
C SER A 46 6.67 17.06 42.01
N GLN A 47 6.88 15.86 42.55
CA GLN A 47 8.13 15.35 43.10
C GLN A 47 9.26 15.33 42.07
N ILE A 48 8.95 15.34 40.77
CA ILE A 48 9.97 15.49 39.71
C ILE A 48 10.82 16.75 39.88
N ASN A 49 10.26 17.80 40.49
CA ASN A 49 10.97 19.05 40.82
C ASN A 49 12.01 18.89 41.93
N SER A 50 11.97 17.80 42.70
CA SER A 50 12.89 17.55 43.82
C SER A 50 14.18 16.82 43.41
N ILE A 51 14.38 16.59 42.10
CA ILE A 51 15.49 15.79 41.56
C ILE A 51 16.62 16.72 41.07
N PRO A 52 17.66 16.99 41.88
CA PRO A 52 18.59 18.09 41.66
C PRO A 52 19.56 17.87 40.49
N LYS A 53 19.78 16.62 40.07
CA LYS A 53 20.75 16.26 39.02
C LYS A 53 20.10 15.78 37.73
N LEU A 54 18.77 15.82 37.61
CA LEU A 54 18.07 15.31 36.44
C LEU A 54 18.47 16.13 35.20
N GLN A 55 19.06 15.47 34.20
CA GLN A 55 19.48 16.08 32.95
C GLN A 55 18.60 15.66 31.78
N LYS A 56 18.01 14.46 31.81
CA LYS A 56 17.19 13.92 30.73
C LYS A 56 15.93 13.27 31.27
N PHE A 57 14.78 13.60 30.67
CA PHE A 57 13.50 12.97 30.96
C PHE A 57 12.84 12.49 29.67
N ARG A 58 12.48 11.21 29.60
CA ARG A 58 11.72 10.62 28.50
C ARG A 58 10.42 10.02 29.05
N GLY A 59 9.31 10.65 28.70
CA GLY A 59 7.95 10.21 29.02
C GLY A 59 7.08 10.06 27.78
N ASN A 60 7.68 9.87 26.60
CA ASN A 60 6.96 9.69 25.36
C ASN A 60 6.14 8.39 25.32
N ASP A 61 5.14 8.33 24.44
CA ASP A 61 4.27 7.17 24.23
C ASP A 61 3.62 6.70 25.53
N ASN A 62 2.85 7.61 26.13
CA ASN A 62 2.10 7.39 27.37
C ASN A 62 0.68 7.98 27.23
N MET A 63 -0.06 8.02 28.33
CA MET A 63 -1.41 8.61 28.40
C MET A 63 -1.41 9.92 29.20
N ILE A 64 -0.29 10.65 29.26
CA ILE A 64 -0.11 11.78 30.18
C ILE A 64 -1.06 12.92 29.79
N LYS A 65 -1.99 13.25 30.69
CA LYS A 65 -2.99 14.32 30.51
C LYS A 65 -2.58 15.62 31.19
N THR A 66 -1.84 15.53 32.29
CA THR A 66 -1.47 16.70 33.11
C THR A 66 -0.03 16.61 33.62
N LEU A 67 0.60 17.78 33.66
CA LEU A 67 1.89 18.01 34.33
C LEU A 67 1.66 18.79 35.63
N PRO A 68 2.64 18.80 36.56
CA PRO A 68 2.59 19.68 37.73
C PRO A 68 2.43 21.14 37.33
N SER A 69 1.75 21.95 38.16
CA SER A 69 1.50 23.37 37.87
C SER A 69 2.78 24.18 37.65
N GLN A 70 3.88 23.76 38.26
CA GLN A 70 5.22 24.31 38.10
C GLN A 70 6.21 23.18 37.77
N ILE A 71 7.07 23.41 36.78
CA ILE A 71 8.25 22.57 36.51
C ILE A 71 9.51 23.40 36.75
N ASN A 72 10.28 23.03 37.76
CA ASN A 72 11.50 23.71 38.19
C ASN A 72 12.63 22.69 38.33
N ILE A 73 13.31 22.46 37.21
CA ILE A 73 14.41 21.49 37.10
C ILE A 73 15.53 22.19 36.32
N PRO A 74 16.29 23.08 36.95
CA PRO A 74 17.26 23.93 36.25
C PRO A 74 18.39 23.14 35.58
N SER A 75 18.64 21.89 36.02
CA SER A 75 19.65 20.99 35.44
C SER A 75 19.19 20.25 34.17
N LEU A 76 17.88 20.30 33.84
CA LEU A 76 17.31 19.52 32.74
C LEU A 76 17.80 20.07 31.39
N LYS A 77 18.31 19.19 30.54
CA LYS A 77 18.83 19.49 29.20
C LYS A 77 17.92 18.98 28.08
N THR A 78 17.36 17.78 28.25
CA THR A 78 16.44 17.15 27.28
C THR A 78 15.14 16.75 27.96
N LEU A 79 14.01 17.13 27.37
CA LEU A 79 12.68 16.74 27.79
C LEU A 79 11.89 16.20 26.61
N ASP A 80 11.50 14.93 26.67
CA ASP A 80 10.62 14.30 25.68
C ASP A 80 9.30 13.87 26.34
N LEU A 81 8.21 14.46 25.87
CA LEU A 81 6.83 14.15 26.26
C LEU A 81 5.95 13.94 25.03
N SER A 82 6.56 13.53 23.90
CA SER A 82 5.81 13.29 22.67
C SER A 82 4.80 12.13 22.82
N SER A 83 3.80 12.04 21.94
CA SER A 83 2.79 10.96 21.95
C SER A 83 2.08 10.82 23.30
N ASN A 84 1.40 11.88 23.73
CA ASN A 84 0.65 11.95 24.98
C ASN A 84 -0.67 12.73 24.79
N HIS A 85 -1.37 13.06 25.88
CA HIS A 85 -2.67 13.74 25.85
C HIS A 85 -2.63 15.14 26.49
N LEU A 86 -1.48 15.82 26.43
CA LEU A 86 -1.31 17.14 27.05
C LEU A 86 -2.13 18.19 26.30
N LYS A 87 -3.04 18.87 27.00
CA LYS A 87 -3.77 20.04 26.47
C LYS A 87 -2.99 21.36 26.59
N ARG A 88 -2.00 21.37 27.48
CA ARG A 88 -1.07 22.47 27.77
C ARG A 88 0.18 21.86 28.41
N PHE A 89 1.28 22.60 28.40
CA PHE A 89 2.50 22.20 29.10
C PHE A 89 2.35 22.37 30.63
N CYS A 90 2.77 23.50 31.21
CA CYS A 90 2.51 23.86 32.60
C CYS A 90 2.49 25.39 32.77
N LYS A 91 1.97 25.89 33.89
CA LYS A 91 1.76 27.34 34.08
C LYS A 91 3.05 28.12 34.35
N SER A 92 4.05 27.48 34.97
CA SER A 92 5.30 28.14 35.35
C SER A 92 6.50 27.24 35.07
N ILE A 93 7.45 27.76 34.30
CA ILE A 93 8.59 27.00 33.77
C ILE A 93 9.90 27.60 34.27
N LYS A 94 10.75 26.78 34.88
CA LYS A 94 12.15 27.12 35.22
C LYS A 94 13.09 25.99 34.81
N LEU A 95 13.36 25.95 33.50
CA LEU A 95 14.19 24.95 32.83
C LEU A 95 15.38 25.64 32.13
N THR A 96 16.21 26.33 32.92
CA THR A 96 17.22 27.28 32.40
C THR A 96 18.33 26.64 31.56
N SER A 97 18.58 25.34 31.72
CA SER A 97 19.58 24.59 30.93
C SER A 97 18.99 23.75 29.81
N LEU A 98 17.68 23.87 29.54
CA LEU A 98 17.00 23.03 28.55
C LEU A 98 17.46 23.42 27.14
N THR A 99 18.01 22.44 26.42
CA THR A 99 18.48 22.59 25.04
C THR A 99 17.53 21.94 24.04
N GLU A 100 16.80 20.91 24.47
CA GLU A 100 15.92 20.12 23.61
C GLU A 100 14.58 19.86 24.31
N ILE A 101 13.49 20.18 23.63
CA ILE A 101 12.14 19.84 24.07
C ILE A 101 11.35 19.21 22.92
N ASN A 102 10.72 18.07 23.20
CA ASN A 102 9.79 17.43 22.29
C ASN A 102 8.42 17.29 22.96
N LEU A 103 7.42 17.98 22.40
CA LEU A 103 6.02 17.94 22.81
C LEU A 103 5.12 17.55 21.63
N SER A 104 5.68 16.93 20.59
CA SER A 104 4.89 16.55 19.42
C SER A 104 3.83 15.50 19.77
N ILE A 105 2.80 15.37 18.93
CA ILE A 105 1.74 14.37 19.10
C ILE A 105 1.08 14.52 20.48
N ASN A 106 0.47 15.68 20.69
CA ASN A 106 -0.27 16.01 21.90
C ASN A 106 -1.55 16.80 21.52
N GLN A 107 -2.24 17.38 22.50
CA GLN A 107 -3.46 18.17 22.30
C GLN A 107 -3.24 19.65 22.67
N ILE A 108 -2.01 20.14 22.60
CA ILE A 108 -1.65 21.48 23.07
C ILE A 108 -2.32 22.52 22.18
N THR A 109 -3.11 23.42 22.78
CA THR A 109 -3.85 24.46 22.03
C THR A 109 -3.13 25.80 22.00
N LYS A 110 -2.23 26.05 22.96
CA LYS A 110 -1.51 27.32 23.11
C LYS A 110 -0.13 27.12 23.73
N ILE A 111 0.82 27.91 23.27
CA ILE A 111 2.15 28.10 23.88
C ILE A 111 2.06 29.29 24.83
N ASP A 112 2.48 29.12 26.08
CA ASP A 112 2.47 30.18 27.09
C ASP A 112 3.70 31.11 26.97
N ASP A 113 3.58 32.36 27.41
CA ASP A 113 4.63 33.38 27.30
C ASP A 113 5.94 32.99 28.04
N ASP A 114 5.82 32.17 29.09
CA ASP A 114 6.93 31.67 29.91
C ASP A 114 7.95 30.84 29.10
N PHE A 115 7.57 30.30 27.94
CA PHE A 115 8.51 29.63 27.03
C PHE A 115 9.64 30.58 26.60
N GLY A 116 9.41 31.89 26.55
CA GLY A 116 10.44 32.89 26.25
C GLY A 116 11.60 32.95 27.26
N SER A 117 11.50 32.27 28.40
CA SER A 117 12.58 32.14 29.41
C SER A 117 13.60 31.04 29.11
N LEU A 118 13.32 30.16 28.13
CA LEU A 118 14.16 29.01 27.78
C LEU A 118 15.34 29.40 26.88
N HIS A 119 16.17 30.35 27.33
CA HIS A 119 17.22 30.98 26.51
C HIS A 119 18.29 30.02 25.97
N ALA A 120 18.45 28.83 26.55
CA ALA A 120 19.38 27.79 26.11
C ALA A 120 18.80 26.85 25.03
N LEU A 121 17.50 26.97 24.72
CA LEU A 121 16.80 26.03 23.85
C LEU A 121 17.31 26.14 22.40
N ARG A 122 17.63 24.99 21.82
CA ARG A 122 18.17 24.84 20.45
C ARG A 122 17.25 24.03 19.54
N PHE A 123 16.51 23.08 20.12
CA PHE A 123 15.58 22.20 19.43
C PHE A 123 14.22 22.23 20.12
N MET A 124 13.17 22.45 19.33
CA MET A 124 11.79 22.46 19.80
C MET A 124 10.89 21.77 18.79
N ASP A 125 10.26 20.67 19.19
CA ASP A 125 9.23 20.00 18.39
C ASP A 125 7.87 20.15 19.07
N LEU A 126 6.94 20.76 18.34
CA LEU A 126 5.55 21.04 18.69
C LEU A 126 4.60 20.48 17.61
N SER A 127 5.10 19.64 16.71
CA SER A 127 4.31 19.11 15.60
C SER A 127 3.14 18.25 16.09
N ILE A 128 2.08 18.13 15.28
CA ILE A 128 0.90 17.29 15.59
C ILE A 128 0.28 17.70 16.94
N ASN A 129 -0.22 18.93 16.99
CA ASN A 129 -0.90 19.52 18.14
C ASN A 129 -2.12 20.31 17.65
N ARG A 130 -2.71 21.15 18.51
CA ARG A 130 -3.88 22.00 18.19
C ARG A 130 -3.56 23.49 18.31
N ILE A 131 -2.29 23.87 18.09
CA ILE A 131 -1.79 25.23 18.31
C ILE A 131 -2.35 26.15 17.23
N GLN A 132 -3.01 27.23 17.67
CA GLN A 132 -3.62 28.22 16.76
C GLN A 132 -2.73 29.45 16.52
N SER A 133 -1.83 29.76 17.46
CA SER A 133 -0.92 30.91 17.34
C SER A 133 0.33 30.73 18.20
N VAL A 134 1.39 31.45 17.80
CA VAL A 134 2.66 31.53 18.52
C VAL A 134 2.75 32.88 19.26
N PRO A 135 3.05 32.90 20.58
CA PRO A 135 3.12 34.14 21.35
C PRO A 135 4.34 34.99 20.99
N LYS A 136 4.22 36.31 21.19
CA LYS A 136 5.31 37.27 20.91
C LYS A 136 6.59 36.97 21.68
N HIS A 137 6.48 36.48 22.91
CA HIS A 137 7.62 36.17 23.77
C HIS A 137 8.53 35.06 23.24
N LEU A 138 8.06 34.22 22.31
CA LEU A 138 8.88 33.18 21.69
C LEU A 138 10.05 33.77 20.88
N SER A 139 9.95 35.03 20.43
CA SER A 139 11.04 35.79 19.81
C SER A 139 12.32 35.90 20.69
N LYS A 140 12.21 35.64 22.00
CA LYS A 140 13.35 35.66 22.94
C LYS A 140 14.23 34.41 22.89
N LEU A 141 13.82 33.36 22.15
CA LEU A 141 14.56 32.11 22.01
C LEU A 141 15.71 32.22 21.00
N THR A 142 16.62 33.16 21.23
CA THR A 142 17.68 33.53 20.26
C THR A 142 18.71 32.43 20.01
N SER A 143 18.77 31.39 20.84
CA SER A 143 19.61 30.20 20.64
C SER A 143 18.95 29.11 19.79
N LEU A 144 17.67 29.27 19.42
CA LEU A 144 16.89 28.24 18.74
C LEU A 144 17.42 28.03 17.31
N THR A 145 17.73 26.78 16.98
CA THR A 145 18.26 26.37 15.67
C THR A 145 17.27 25.52 14.87
N PHE A 146 16.39 24.81 15.56
CA PHE A 146 15.37 23.94 14.97
C PHE A 146 14.03 24.19 15.65
N ILE A 147 12.99 24.40 14.84
CA ILE A 147 11.61 24.36 15.30
C ILE A 147 10.71 23.63 14.30
N ASP A 148 9.92 22.71 14.81
CA ASP A 148 8.84 22.05 14.08
C ASP A 148 7.50 22.37 14.77
N ILE A 149 6.59 22.99 14.03
CA ILE A 149 5.20 23.26 14.46
C ILE A 149 4.23 22.81 13.35
N SER A 150 4.62 21.78 12.60
CA SER A 150 3.80 21.18 11.54
C SER A 150 2.55 20.52 12.11
N ASN A 151 1.54 20.23 11.28
CA ASN A 151 0.31 19.53 11.71
C ASN A 151 -0.35 20.25 12.91
N ASN A 152 -0.66 21.53 12.74
CA ASN A 152 -1.29 22.38 13.76
C ASN A 152 -2.43 23.20 13.12
N LEU A 153 -2.96 24.19 13.85
CA LEU A 153 -4.11 24.99 13.43
C LEU A 153 -3.72 26.44 13.13
N LEU A 154 -2.47 26.71 12.74
CA LEU A 154 -1.98 28.05 12.44
C LEU A 154 -2.67 28.59 11.18
N THR A 155 -3.39 29.71 11.28
CA THR A 155 -4.03 30.38 10.12
C THR A 155 -3.14 31.41 9.45
N SER A 156 -2.08 31.84 10.12
CA SER A 156 -1.09 32.79 9.61
C SER A 156 0.31 32.36 9.99
N PHE A 157 1.31 32.82 9.23
CA PHE A 157 2.69 32.52 9.53
C PHE A 157 3.07 33.07 10.91
N PRO A 158 3.78 32.30 11.76
CA PRO A 158 4.15 32.72 13.11
C PRO A 158 5.23 33.80 13.09
N THR A 159 4.82 35.07 12.96
CA THR A 159 5.72 36.23 12.84
C THR A 159 6.73 36.43 13.98
N PRO A 160 6.50 35.98 15.24
CA PRO A 160 7.56 36.02 16.26
C PRO A 160 8.81 35.20 15.90
N LEU A 161 8.69 34.17 15.05
CA LEU A 161 9.83 33.37 14.61
C LEU A 161 10.76 34.14 13.65
N LEU A 162 10.28 35.23 13.04
CA LEU A 162 11.08 36.04 12.12
C LEU A 162 12.28 36.71 12.80
N GLU A 163 12.22 36.92 14.11
CA GLU A 163 13.32 37.52 14.89
C GLU A 163 14.40 36.50 15.30
N LEU A 164 14.17 35.20 15.07
CA LEU A 164 15.10 34.12 15.44
C LEU A 164 16.19 33.93 14.39
N SER A 165 17.17 34.81 14.37
CA SER A 165 18.26 34.80 13.36
C SER A 165 19.17 33.58 13.43
N SER A 166 19.19 32.82 14.55
CA SER A 166 19.95 31.58 14.70
C SER A 166 19.27 30.36 14.07
N LEU A 167 18.02 30.49 13.62
CA LEU A 167 17.24 29.36 13.12
C LEU A 167 17.82 28.81 11.81
N ILE A 168 17.99 27.48 11.77
CA ILE A 168 18.54 26.72 10.63
C ILE A 168 17.43 25.92 9.95
N VAL A 169 16.51 25.35 10.75
CA VAL A 169 15.38 24.56 10.26
C VAL A 169 14.07 25.11 10.80
N LEU A 170 13.14 25.39 9.90
CA LEU A 170 11.76 25.75 10.23
C LEU A 170 10.82 24.80 9.48
N LYS A 171 9.97 24.10 10.22
CA LYS A 171 8.88 23.31 9.67
C LYS A 171 7.54 23.81 10.19
N VAL A 172 6.65 24.15 9.27
CA VAL A 172 5.27 24.61 9.52
C VAL A 172 4.29 23.90 8.58
N LYS A 173 4.65 22.70 8.11
CA LYS A 173 3.86 21.87 7.20
C LYS A 173 2.46 21.63 7.73
N GLU A 174 1.47 21.44 6.86
CA GLU A 174 0.14 20.93 7.25
C GLU A 174 -0.51 21.82 8.31
N ASN A 175 -0.65 23.08 7.94
CA ASN A 175 -1.32 24.13 8.70
C ASN A 175 -2.33 24.84 7.77
N LYS A 176 -2.85 26.00 8.18
CA LYS A 176 -3.80 26.81 7.40
C LYS A 176 -3.21 28.16 7.00
N ILE A 177 -1.88 28.25 6.85
CA ILE A 177 -1.16 29.48 6.54
C ILE A 177 -1.50 29.93 5.12
N THR A 178 -1.99 31.16 4.97
CA THR A 178 -2.43 31.68 3.67
C THR A 178 -1.36 32.47 2.91
N THR A 179 -0.37 33.02 3.62
CA THR A 179 0.61 33.93 3.01
C THR A 179 1.99 33.78 3.64
N ILE A 180 3.02 33.97 2.83
CA ILE A 180 4.39 34.18 3.29
C ILE A 180 4.50 35.63 3.81
N PRO A 181 4.96 35.86 5.05
CA PRO A 181 5.01 37.19 5.64
C PRO A 181 6.12 38.07 5.04
N ASN A 182 5.94 39.38 5.18
CA ASN A 182 7.03 40.33 5.01
C ASN A 182 8.10 40.14 6.10
N GLY A 183 9.37 40.35 5.76
CA GLY A 183 10.47 40.29 6.74
C GLY A 183 11.08 38.90 6.94
N MET A 184 10.70 37.89 6.14
CA MET A 184 11.34 36.57 6.12
C MET A 184 12.86 36.63 5.93
N SER A 185 13.37 37.67 5.24
CA SER A 185 14.80 37.95 5.09
C SER A 185 15.57 38.13 6.42
N LYS A 186 14.90 38.34 7.55
CA LYS A 186 15.54 38.41 8.88
C LYS A 186 16.10 37.06 9.34
N MET A 187 15.55 35.95 8.84
CA MET A 187 15.96 34.58 9.16
C MET A 187 17.20 34.17 8.34
N SER A 188 18.27 34.96 8.44
CA SER A 188 19.42 34.91 7.52
C SER A 188 20.29 33.65 7.61
N ASN A 189 20.08 32.80 8.62
CA ASN A 189 20.76 31.50 8.76
C ASN A 189 19.91 30.30 8.36
N LEU A 190 18.66 30.51 7.90
CA LEU A 190 17.75 29.44 7.56
C LEU A 190 18.27 28.64 6.36
N GLN A 191 18.35 27.31 6.52
CA GLN A 191 18.83 26.36 5.52
C GLN A 191 17.74 25.41 5.04
N ILE A 192 16.78 25.08 5.90
CA ILE A 192 15.67 24.19 5.58
C ILE A 192 14.37 24.88 5.95
N LEU A 193 13.48 25.02 4.97
CA LEU A 193 12.13 25.53 5.15
C LEU A 193 11.13 24.53 4.56
N ASP A 194 10.29 23.97 5.42
CA ASP A 194 9.13 23.18 5.03
C ASP A 194 7.86 23.94 5.41
N ILE A 195 7.16 24.43 4.39
CA ILE A 195 5.86 25.13 4.49
C ILE A 195 4.80 24.39 3.64
N SER A 196 5.03 23.12 3.35
CA SER A 196 4.14 22.29 2.52
C SER A 196 2.75 22.11 3.14
N ASN A 197 1.78 21.69 2.33
CA ASN A 197 0.40 21.43 2.76
C ASN A 197 -0.21 22.61 3.54
N ASN A 198 -0.22 23.78 2.92
CA ASN A 198 -0.79 25.01 3.49
C ASN A 198 -1.70 25.67 2.43
N LYS A 199 -2.05 26.95 2.62
CA LYS A 199 -2.90 27.73 1.71
C LYS A 199 -2.15 28.87 1.04
N ILE A 200 -0.85 28.70 0.82
CA ILE A 200 0.04 29.72 0.24
C ILE A 200 -0.15 29.75 -1.28
N ASP A 201 -0.43 30.92 -1.84
CA ASP A 201 -0.70 31.08 -3.27
C ASP A 201 0.50 31.55 -4.09
N LYS A 202 1.56 32.08 -3.45
CA LYS A 202 2.72 32.68 -4.15
C LYS A 202 4.03 32.50 -3.38
N ILE A 203 5.13 32.31 -4.12
CA ILE A 203 6.49 32.48 -3.59
C ILE A 203 6.89 33.96 -3.71
N THR A 204 7.05 34.64 -2.57
CA THR A 204 7.25 36.11 -2.52
C THR A 204 8.73 36.53 -2.54
N PRO A 205 9.05 37.79 -2.92
CA PRO A 205 10.39 38.36 -2.80
C PRO A 205 11.05 38.19 -1.42
N SER A 206 10.25 38.18 -0.35
CA SER A 206 10.74 38.04 1.02
C SER A 206 11.37 36.67 1.27
N LEU A 207 10.78 35.59 0.73
CA LEU A 207 11.34 34.23 0.82
C LEU A 207 12.61 34.12 -0.04
N CYS A 208 12.58 34.68 -1.25
CA CYS A 208 13.72 34.63 -2.18
C CYS A 208 14.99 35.33 -1.65
N LYS A 209 14.92 36.08 -0.54
CA LYS A 209 16.07 36.69 0.14
C LYS A 209 16.78 35.77 1.15
N LEU A 210 16.29 34.55 1.36
CA LEU A 210 16.93 33.54 2.20
C LEU A 210 18.12 32.89 1.48
N THR A 211 19.23 33.63 1.35
CA THR A 211 20.36 33.23 0.49
C THR A 211 21.14 31.99 0.98
N LYS A 212 20.93 31.55 2.23
CA LYS A 212 21.50 30.31 2.79
C LYS A 212 20.56 29.09 2.69
N LEU A 213 19.38 29.26 2.11
CA LEU A 213 18.39 28.19 1.99
C LEU A 213 18.91 27.09 1.05
N SER A 214 19.00 25.87 1.57
CA SER A 214 19.45 24.68 0.85
C SER A 214 18.30 23.76 0.45
N VAL A 215 17.22 23.72 1.26
CA VAL A 215 16.03 22.89 1.03
C VAL A 215 14.79 23.75 1.21
N LEU A 216 13.91 23.71 0.21
CA LEU A 216 12.63 24.40 0.21
C LEU A 216 11.52 23.44 -0.20
N ASP A 217 10.64 23.11 0.74
CA ASP A 217 9.41 22.37 0.45
C ASP A 217 8.21 23.31 0.59
N VAL A 218 7.54 23.55 -0.53
CA VAL A 218 6.31 24.33 -0.62
C VAL A 218 5.18 23.53 -1.26
N SER A 219 5.34 22.21 -1.39
CA SER A 219 4.39 21.32 -2.03
C SER A 219 3.00 21.36 -1.39
N ALA A 220 1.98 20.89 -2.09
CA ALA A 220 0.58 20.87 -1.63
C ALA A 220 0.10 22.25 -1.15
N ASN A 221 0.50 23.30 -1.87
CA ASN A 221 -0.03 24.65 -1.70
C ASN A 221 -0.66 25.12 -3.01
N PRO A 222 -1.66 26.02 -2.98
CA PRO A 222 -2.27 26.60 -4.18
C PRO A 222 -1.36 27.61 -4.91
N ILE A 223 -0.05 27.32 -5.00
CA ILE A 223 0.95 28.19 -5.62
C ILE A 223 0.66 28.33 -7.12
N ASN A 224 0.37 29.56 -7.53
CA ASN A 224 0.11 29.92 -8.92
C ASN A 224 1.17 30.87 -9.50
N GLU A 225 2.04 31.44 -8.65
CA GLU A 225 3.05 32.42 -9.04
C GLU A 225 4.36 32.23 -8.27
N ILE A 226 5.49 32.24 -8.98
CA ILE A 226 6.84 32.28 -8.41
C ILE A 226 7.50 33.60 -8.80
N ASN A 227 8.01 34.33 -7.82
CA ASN A 227 8.67 35.61 -8.07
C ASN A 227 10.04 35.46 -8.76
N ASP A 228 10.38 36.40 -9.66
CA ASP A 228 11.64 36.40 -10.40
C ASP A 228 12.91 36.51 -9.56
N GLN A 229 12.81 36.95 -8.31
CA GLN A 229 13.94 36.97 -7.38
C GLN A 229 14.35 35.57 -6.91
N ILE A 230 13.67 34.50 -7.32
CA ILE A 230 14.02 33.11 -6.98
C ILE A 230 15.49 32.79 -7.28
N GLN A 231 16.08 33.42 -8.30
CA GLN A 231 17.51 33.31 -8.64
C GLN A 231 18.48 33.69 -7.50
N ASN A 232 18.01 34.43 -6.49
CA ASN A 232 18.81 34.81 -5.32
C ASN A 232 19.05 33.66 -4.34
N LEU A 233 18.30 32.56 -4.45
CA LEU A 233 18.48 31.33 -3.66
C LEU A 233 19.72 30.54 -4.14
N THR A 234 20.89 31.18 -4.15
CA THR A 234 22.13 30.66 -4.75
C THR A 234 22.68 29.39 -4.12
N THR A 235 22.25 29.05 -2.90
CA THR A 235 22.68 27.84 -2.17
C THR A 235 21.66 26.70 -2.22
N ILE A 236 20.53 26.90 -2.90
CA ILE A 236 19.45 25.92 -2.96
C ILE A 236 19.91 24.64 -3.68
N LYS A 237 19.56 23.50 -3.09
CA LYS A 237 19.86 22.18 -3.62
C LYS A 237 18.59 21.39 -3.89
N GLU A 238 17.54 21.62 -3.11
CA GLU A 238 16.31 20.84 -3.22
C GLU A 238 15.11 21.78 -3.17
N ILE A 239 14.22 21.64 -4.16
CA ILE A 239 12.96 22.36 -4.24
C ILE A 239 11.84 21.36 -4.57
N ASP A 240 10.79 21.36 -3.74
CA ASP A 240 9.54 20.68 -4.02
C ASP A 240 8.39 21.69 -4.11
N ILE A 241 7.72 21.73 -5.26
CA ILE A 241 6.54 22.56 -5.56
C ILE A 241 5.41 21.68 -6.13
N SER A 242 5.39 20.41 -5.74
CA SER A 242 4.38 19.45 -6.21
C SER A 242 2.99 19.81 -5.69
N TYR A 243 1.94 19.29 -6.34
CA TYR A 243 0.53 19.53 -5.98
C TYR A 243 0.20 21.03 -5.91
N SER A 244 0.61 21.77 -6.94
CA SER A 244 0.37 23.21 -7.07
C SER A 244 -0.22 23.54 -8.44
N PRO A 245 -1.19 24.47 -8.55
CA PRO A 245 -1.82 24.88 -9.82
C PRO A 245 -0.90 25.77 -10.68
N LEU A 246 0.41 25.64 -10.50
CA LEU A 246 1.43 26.43 -11.18
C LEU A 246 1.41 26.11 -12.68
N LYS A 247 1.32 27.16 -13.50
CA LYS A 247 1.24 27.01 -14.97
C LYS A 247 2.58 27.15 -15.67
N THR A 248 3.50 27.93 -15.11
CA THR A 248 4.80 28.23 -15.69
C THR A 248 5.85 28.45 -14.61
N LEU A 249 7.12 28.19 -14.94
CA LEU A 249 8.26 28.64 -14.14
C LEU A 249 8.83 29.94 -14.73
N PRO A 250 9.29 30.89 -13.89
CA PRO A 250 9.94 32.09 -14.38
C PRO A 250 11.32 31.77 -14.98
N LYS A 251 11.77 32.53 -15.99
CA LYS A 251 13.09 32.31 -16.64
C LYS A 251 14.26 32.37 -15.66
N SER A 252 14.12 33.20 -14.62
CA SER A 252 15.08 33.35 -13.52
C SER A 252 15.30 32.05 -12.74
N PHE A 253 14.33 31.12 -12.72
CA PHE A 253 14.44 29.80 -12.09
C PHE A 253 15.60 28.97 -12.66
N MET A 254 15.94 29.16 -13.94
CA MET A 254 17.04 28.46 -14.60
C MET A 254 18.43 28.93 -14.14
N SER A 255 18.50 29.94 -13.26
CA SER A 255 19.75 30.39 -12.64
C SER A 255 20.17 29.55 -11.43
N LEU A 256 19.30 28.64 -10.98
CA LEU A 256 19.53 27.76 -9.84
C LEU A 256 20.42 26.57 -10.21
N VAL A 257 21.62 26.85 -10.73
CA VAL A 257 22.57 25.84 -11.25
C VAL A 257 23.12 24.89 -10.17
N GLY A 258 22.90 25.22 -8.89
CA GLY A 258 23.27 24.39 -7.73
C GLY A 258 22.27 23.28 -7.38
N LEU A 259 21.12 23.27 -8.05
CA LEU A 259 20.00 22.36 -7.77
C LEU A 259 20.40 20.90 -8.01
N ARG A 260 20.03 20.04 -7.08
CA ARG A 260 20.26 18.59 -7.07
C ARG A 260 18.94 17.82 -7.22
N LYS A 261 17.89 18.30 -6.57
CA LYS A 261 16.55 17.73 -6.63
C LYS A 261 15.52 18.79 -6.97
N LEU A 262 14.69 18.49 -7.96
CA LEU A 262 13.52 19.29 -8.32
C LEU A 262 12.31 18.38 -8.47
N THR A 263 11.24 18.69 -7.75
CA THR A 263 9.99 17.94 -7.82
C THR A 263 8.84 18.91 -8.13
N LEU A 264 8.13 18.64 -9.24
CA LEU A 264 6.99 19.43 -9.75
C LEU A 264 5.80 18.51 -10.10
N GLN A 265 5.57 17.47 -9.28
CA GLN A 265 4.49 16.52 -9.54
C GLN A 265 3.12 17.17 -9.42
N HIS A 266 2.12 16.69 -10.16
CA HIS A 266 0.75 17.22 -10.06
C HIS A 266 0.68 18.74 -10.20
N THR A 267 1.42 19.29 -11.18
CA THR A 267 1.38 20.70 -11.56
C THR A 267 0.72 20.88 -12.92
N SER A 268 0.14 22.06 -13.17
CA SER A 268 -0.46 22.41 -14.46
C SER A 268 0.55 23.02 -15.45
N VAL A 269 1.83 22.66 -15.31
CA VAL A 269 2.88 23.10 -16.24
C VAL A 269 2.78 22.23 -17.50
N LYS A 270 2.41 22.86 -18.63
CA LYS A 270 2.18 22.14 -19.89
C LYS A 270 3.44 21.87 -20.71
N VAL A 271 4.49 22.65 -20.48
CA VAL A 271 5.75 22.56 -21.22
C VAL A 271 6.88 22.56 -20.20
N PRO A 272 7.85 21.62 -20.29
CA PRO A 272 9.02 21.66 -19.45
C PRO A 272 9.72 23.03 -19.58
N PRO A 273 10.26 23.58 -18.50
CA PRO A 273 10.80 24.93 -18.50
C PRO A 273 12.06 25.02 -19.37
N ALA A 274 12.02 25.84 -20.44
CA ALA A 274 13.17 26.01 -21.34
C ALA A 274 14.46 26.41 -20.58
N GLY A 275 15.56 25.70 -20.84
CA GLY A 275 16.84 25.86 -20.15
C GLY A 275 17.19 24.78 -19.11
N LEU A 276 16.50 23.64 -19.06
CA LEU A 276 16.78 22.52 -18.13
C LEU A 276 18.24 22.05 -18.14
N GLN A 277 18.94 22.17 -19.28
CA GLN A 277 20.36 21.84 -19.43
C GLN A 277 21.27 22.63 -18.48
N LYS A 278 20.84 23.79 -17.97
CA LYS A 278 21.61 24.57 -16.99
C LYS A 278 21.72 23.88 -15.63
N PHE A 279 20.85 22.91 -15.34
CA PHE A 279 20.87 22.16 -14.10
C PHE A 279 21.91 21.03 -14.12
N THR A 280 23.18 21.44 -14.18
CA THR A 280 24.34 20.54 -14.30
C THR A 280 24.63 19.66 -13.08
N LYS A 281 23.93 19.87 -11.96
CA LYS A 281 24.12 19.12 -10.71
C LYS A 281 22.91 18.29 -10.29
N VAL A 282 21.89 18.23 -11.14
CA VAL A 282 20.67 17.45 -10.84
C VAL A 282 21.02 15.97 -10.79
N SER A 283 20.67 15.37 -9.66
CA SER A 283 20.66 13.92 -9.44
C SER A 283 19.26 13.35 -9.57
N GLU A 284 18.22 14.14 -9.30
CA GLU A 284 16.82 13.71 -9.37
C GLU A 284 15.94 14.85 -9.90
N LEU A 285 15.21 14.59 -10.99
CA LEU A 285 14.21 15.48 -11.55
C LEU A 285 12.90 14.73 -11.67
N ASN A 286 11.93 15.11 -10.85
CA ASN A 286 10.62 14.48 -10.87
C ASN A 286 9.56 15.46 -11.41
N LEU A 287 9.10 15.16 -12.62
CA LEU A 287 8.11 15.90 -13.40
C LEU A 287 6.91 14.99 -13.71
N SER A 288 6.66 13.95 -12.89
CA SER A 288 5.57 13.01 -13.13
C SER A 288 4.20 13.61 -12.82
N ASN A 289 3.13 12.97 -13.27
CA ASN A 289 1.75 13.37 -12.96
C ASN A 289 1.40 14.81 -13.37
N GLY A 290 1.99 15.31 -14.46
CA GLY A 290 1.74 16.66 -14.98
C GLY A 290 0.87 16.67 -16.24
N GLU A 291 0.92 17.80 -16.96
CA GLU A 291 0.22 18.00 -18.23
C GLU A 291 1.19 18.14 -19.42
N PHE A 292 2.39 17.55 -19.34
CA PHE A 292 3.39 17.69 -20.42
C PHE A 292 2.96 16.94 -21.68
N GLU A 293 2.86 17.64 -22.81
CA GLU A 293 2.54 17.04 -24.12
C GLU A 293 3.80 16.80 -24.98
N LYS A 294 4.77 17.71 -24.93
CA LYS A 294 6.04 17.62 -25.68
C LYS A 294 7.21 18.01 -24.79
N VAL A 295 8.28 17.22 -24.88
CA VAL A 295 9.53 17.46 -24.16
C VAL A 295 10.67 17.58 -25.17
N THR A 296 11.34 18.73 -25.19
CA THR A 296 12.42 19.04 -26.15
C THR A 296 13.79 19.18 -25.50
N GLU A 297 13.89 19.02 -24.18
CA GLU A 297 15.14 19.17 -23.44
C GLU A 297 15.03 18.47 -22.09
N LEU A 298 16.16 18.02 -21.59
CA LEU A 298 16.35 17.40 -20.27
C LEU A 298 17.61 18.00 -19.63
N PRO A 299 17.78 17.88 -18.30
CA PRO A 299 19.06 18.14 -17.68
C PRO A 299 20.13 17.17 -18.23
N CYS A 300 21.39 17.61 -18.24
CA CYS A 300 22.49 16.78 -18.77
C CYS A 300 22.80 15.55 -17.90
N SER A 301 22.28 15.46 -16.69
CA SER A 301 22.54 14.36 -15.75
C SER A 301 21.36 14.10 -14.82
N GLY A 302 21.38 12.94 -14.16
CA GLY A 302 20.46 12.59 -13.08
C GLY A 302 19.40 11.57 -13.49
N ASP A 303 18.60 11.16 -12.51
CA ASP A 303 17.44 10.31 -12.69
C ASP A 303 16.21 11.18 -12.97
N ILE A 304 15.52 10.88 -14.05
CA ILE A 304 14.43 11.71 -14.58
C ILE A 304 13.15 10.90 -14.60
N ASP A 305 12.12 11.45 -13.96
CA ASP A 305 10.77 10.90 -13.97
C ASP A 305 9.82 11.85 -14.70
N LEU A 306 9.29 11.38 -15.83
CA LEU A 306 8.30 12.03 -16.68
C LEU A 306 7.03 11.16 -16.80
N SER A 307 6.85 10.20 -15.90
CA SER A 307 5.70 9.28 -15.96
C SER A 307 4.36 9.98 -15.69
N CYS A 308 3.26 9.35 -16.09
CA CYS A 308 1.90 9.86 -15.85
C CYS A 308 1.65 11.25 -16.42
N ASN A 309 2.19 11.55 -17.62
CA ASN A 309 1.98 12.79 -18.34
C ASN A 309 1.14 12.55 -19.60
N GLN A 310 1.12 13.52 -20.53
CA GLN A 310 0.44 13.42 -21.82
C GLN A 310 1.43 13.39 -22.98
N ILE A 311 2.66 12.94 -22.74
CA ILE A 311 3.77 13.11 -23.70
C ILE A 311 3.49 12.27 -24.94
N VAL A 312 3.46 12.93 -26.10
CA VAL A 312 3.33 12.28 -27.40
C VAL A 312 4.66 12.20 -28.15
N GLU A 313 5.63 13.05 -27.80
CA GLU A 313 6.92 13.17 -28.47
C GLU A 313 8.02 13.62 -27.49
N LEU A 314 9.18 12.97 -27.58
CA LEU A 314 10.42 13.33 -26.89
C LEU A 314 11.51 13.59 -27.95
N ASP A 315 11.90 14.85 -28.12
CA ASP A 315 12.85 15.30 -29.14
C ASP A 315 14.07 15.93 -28.45
N LEU A 316 15.10 15.12 -28.20
CA LEU A 316 16.29 15.55 -27.47
C LEU A 316 17.36 16.09 -28.42
N PRO A 317 18.01 17.23 -28.10
CA PRO A 317 19.18 17.71 -28.83
C PRO A 317 20.29 16.67 -28.86
N ASP A 318 21.02 16.62 -29.98
CA ASP A 318 22.18 15.75 -30.14
C ASP A 318 23.37 16.29 -29.32
N MET A 319 23.51 15.76 -28.12
CA MET A 319 24.56 16.09 -27.15
C MET A 319 24.74 14.94 -26.16
N GLU A 320 25.81 14.95 -25.38
CA GLU A 320 26.07 13.89 -24.39
C GLU A 320 25.28 14.13 -23.10
N TYR A 321 24.58 13.07 -22.65
CA TYR A 321 23.86 13.04 -21.38
C TYR A 321 24.43 11.94 -20.47
N SER A 322 24.57 12.26 -19.18
CA SER A 322 24.88 11.33 -18.08
C SER A 322 23.61 10.98 -17.27
N ILE A 323 22.53 10.67 -17.99
CA ILE A 323 21.25 10.22 -17.41
C ILE A 323 21.34 8.71 -17.18
N HIS A 324 21.05 8.26 -15.95
CA HIS A 324 21.13 6.85 -15.57
C HIS A 324 19.76 6.15 -15.60
N LYS A 325 18.70 6.88 -15.23
CA LYS A 325 17.32 6.41 -15.27
C LYS A 325 16.42 7.42 -15.97
N LEU A 326 15.61 6.93 -16.91
CA LEU A 326 14.56 7.70 -17.55
C LEU A 326 13.23 6.94 -17.45
N ASN A 327 12.27 7.52 -16.74
CA ASN A 327 10.91 7.01 -16.63
C ASN A 327 9.95 7.85 -17.50
N LEU A 328 9.39 7.21 -18.51
CA LEU A 328 8.40 7.73 -19.45
C LEU A 328 7.11 6.90 -19.40
N GLY A 329 6.91 6.12 -18.35
CA GLY A 329 5.73 5.27 -18.18
C GLY A 329 4.41 6.06 -18.14
N GLN A 330 3.30 5.43 -18.51
CA GLN A 330 1.96 6.03 -18.47
C GLN A 330 1.87 7.35 -19.26
N ASN A 331 2.35 7.36 -20.50
CA ASN A 331 2.29 8.50 -21.40
C ASN A 331 1.49 8.16 -22.68
N ARG A 332 1.58 9.01 -23.71
CA ARG A 332 0.88 8.85 -25.00
C ARG A 332 1.85 8.68 -26.17
N LEU A 333 3.05 8.13 -25.92
CA LEU A 333 4.06 7.90 -26.96
C LEU A 333 3.56 6.85 -27.95
N LYS A 334 3.52 7.20 -29.24
CA LYS A 334 3.21 6.27 -30.34
C LYS A 334 4.47 5.74 -31.00
N ASP A 335 5.45 6.62 -31.17
CA ASP A 335 6.76 6.30 -31.71
C ASP A 335 7.79 6.18 -30.58
N PHE A 336 8.76 5.28 -30.75
CA PHE A 336 9.80 5.09 -29.76
C PHE A 336 10.71 6.33 -29.69
N PRO A 337 11.00 6.88 -28.49
CA PRO A 337 11.79 8.10 -28.35
C PRO A 337 13.23 7.90 -28.83
N ASN A 338 13.82 8.92 -29.48
CA ASN A 338 15.22 8.85 -29.88
C ASN A 338 16.14 9.05 -28.67
N ILE A 339 16.74 7.95 -28.21
CA ILE A 339 17.60 7.92 -27.02
C ILE A 339 19.08 7.69 -27.35
N LYS A 340 19.50 7.79 -28.62
CA LYS A 340 20.90 7.52 -29.04
C LYS A 340 21.93 8.38 -28.30
N CYS A 341 21.52 9.55 -27.81
CA CYS A 341 22.33 10.47 -27.01
C CYS A 341 22.51 10.03 -25.54
N LEU A 342 21.75 9.05 -25.04
CA LEU A 342 21.72 8.60 -23.65
C LEU A 342 22.64 7.38 -23.43
N ARG A 343 23.95 7.50 -23.66
CA ARG A 343 24.87 6.34 -23.67
C ARG A 343 25.05 5.66 -22.30
N GLU A 344 24.94 6.44 -21.22
CA GLU A 344 25.10 5.97 -19.84
C GLU A 344 23.79 5.45 -19.21
N ILE A 345 22.68 5.43 -19.97
CA ILE A 345 21.39 4.98 -19.45
C ILE A 345 21.45 3.52 -19.02
N LYS A 346 20.99 3.25 -17.80
CA LYS A 346 20.89 1.91 -17.19
C LYS A 346 19.46 1.42 -17.12
N THR A 347 18.52 2.32 -16.82
CA THR A 347 17.11 1.99 -16.66
C THR A 347 16.25 2.86 -17.56
N LEU A 348 15.46 2.21 -18.42
CA LEU A 348 14.48 2.85 -19.27
C LEU A 348 13.10 2.23 -19.03
N ILE A 349 12.16 3.07 -18.64
CA ILE A 349 10.81 2.67 -18.26
C ILE A 349 9.82 3.36 -19.21
N LEU A 350 9.08 2.58 -19.98
CA LEU A 350 8.20 3.03 -21.08
C LEU A 350 6.83 2.32 -21.03
N GLN A 351 6.47 1.71 -19.90
CA GLN A 351 5.22 0.97 -19.74
C GLN A 351 3.99 1.84 -19.93
N LYS A 352 2.84 1.25 -20.28
CA LYS A 352 1.55 1.97 -20.46
C LYS A 352 1.67 3.14 -21.46
N ASN A 353 2.28 2.90 -22.62
CA ASN A 353 2.30 3.81 -23.77
C ASN A 353 1.55 3.18 -24.96
N MET A 354 1.73 3.71 -26.17
CA MET A 354 1.14 3.18 -27.42
C MET A 354 2.20 2.71 -28.41
N LEU A 355 3.37 2.27 -27.93
CA LEU A 355 4.50 1.89 -28.77
C LEU A 355 4.24 0.57 -29.50
N GLY A 356 4.51 0.52 -30.81
CA GLY A 356 4.35 -0.70 -31.61
C GLY A 356 5.65 -1.26 -32.21
N SER A 357 6.72 -0.46 -32.28
CA SER A 357 8.01 -0.88 -32.85
C SER A 357 9.16 -0.06 -32.27
N ILE A 358 10.39 -0.56 -32.44
CA ILE A 358 11.62 0.13 -32.03
C ILE A 358 12.59 0.13 -33.22
N PRO A 359 13.22 1.28 -33.57
CA PRO A 359 14.24 1.32 -34.62
C PRO A 359 15.45 0.42 -34.30
N LEU A 360 16.02 -0.23 -35.32
CA LEU A 360 17.04 -1.29 -35.15
C LEU A 360 18.28 -0.85 -34.36
N GLU A 361 18.76 0.37 -34.59
CA GLU A 361 19.99 0.90 -33.98
C GLU A 361 19.75 1.65 -32.65
N MET A 362 18.53 1.62 -32.11
CA MET A 362 18.16 2.53 -31.02
C MET A 362 18.97 2.31 -29.73
N PHE A 363 19.37 1.08 -29.46
CA PHE A 363 20.09 0.71 -28.24
C PHE A 363 21.60 0.52 -28.43
N THR A 364 22.11 0.70 -29.65
CA THR A 364 23.53 0.50 -29.97
C THR A 364 24.40 1.42 -29.11
N GLY A 365 25.29 0.84 -28.31
CA GLY A 365 26.22 1.57 -27.45
C GLY A 365 25.62 2.08 -26.14
N THR A 366 24.40 1.66 -25.78
CA THR A 366 23.80 1.95 -24.48
C THR A 366 24.32 1.00 -23.39
N SER A 367 24.22 1.43 -22.13
CA SER A 367 24.58 0.62 -20.95
C SER A 367 23.36 0.03 -20.24
N LEU A 368 22.27 -0.21 -20.97
CA LEU A 368 20.98 -0.63 -20.40
C LEU A 368 21.09 -1.95 -19.64
N THR A 369 20.61 -1.94 -18.40
CA THR A 369 20.48 -3.10 -17.52
C THR A 369 19.01 -3.43 -17.23
N ALA A 370 18.10 -2.46 -17.32
CA ALA A 370 16.67 -2.67 -17.12
C ALA A 370 15.85 -1.94 -18.18
N LEU A 371 14.93 -2.67 -18.81
CA LEU A 371 14.03 -2.15 -19.84
C LEU A 371 12.60 -2.62 -19.57
N ASP A 372 11.69 -1.67 -19.36
CA ASP A 372 10.26 -1.94 -19.20
C ASP A 372 9.47 -1.35 -20.37
N LEU A 373 8.89 -2.24 -21.18
CA LEU A 373 8.03 -1.98 -22.34
C LEU A 373 6.62 -2.54 -22.12
N SER A 374 6.25 -2.89 -20.89
CA SER A 374 4.97 -3.54 -20.62
C SER A 374 3.77 -2.65 -20.95
N SER A 375 2.59 -3.22 -21.17
CA SER A 375 1.36 -2.45 -21.45
C SER A 375 1.51 -1.50 -22.64
N ASN A 376 2.04 -1.98 -23.76
CA ASN A 376 2.20 -1.24 -25.01
C ASN A 376 1.45 -1.95 -26.17
N SER A 377 1.78 -1.63 -27.41
CA SER A 377 1.15 -2.17 -28.61
C SER A 377 2.10 -3.05 -29.45
N PHE A 378 3.13 -3.66 -28.85
CA PHE A 378 4.08 -4.50 -29.58
C PHE A 378 3.42 -5.82 -30.01
N ASN A 379 3.42 -6.10 -31.32
CA ASN A 379 2.91 -7.36 -31.88
C ASN A 379 4.00 -8.37 -32.23
N ALA A 380 5.26 -7.94 -32.27
CA ALA A 380 6.43 -8.77 -32.51
C ALA A 380 7.59 -8.30 -31.62
N PHE A 381 8.50 -9.23 -31.30
CA PHE A 381 9.68 -8.91 -30.50
C PHE A 381 10.63 -7.95 -31.24
N PRO A 382 10.99 -6.78 -30.67
CA PRO A 382 11.88 -5.84 -31.32
C PRO A 382 13.33 -6.33 -31.38
N MET A 383 13.83 -6.62 -32.59
CA MET A 383 15.20 -7.11 -32.79
C MET A 383 16.30 -6.16 -32.31
N SER A 384 16.02 -4.86 -32.18
CA SER A 384 16.95 -3.88 -31.62
C SER A 384 17.39 -4.23 -30.19
N ILE A 385 16.52 -4.88 -29.39
CA ILE A 385 16.79 -5.24 -28.00
C ILE A 385 17.96 -6.23 -27.90
N THR A 386 18.23 -7.02 -28.95
CA THR A 386 19.36 -7.97 -28.97
C THR A 386 20.74 -7.31 -28.85
N THR A 387 20.82 -5.99 -29.07
CA THR A 387 22.06 -5.21 -28.86
C THR A 387 22.30 -4.82 -27.40
N CYS A 388 21.30 -4.97 -26.52
CA CYS A 388 21.37 -4.67 -25.08
C CYS A 388 22.06 -5.81 -24.30
N THR A 389 23.34 -6.05 -24.52
CA THR A 389 24.07 -7.20 -23.93
C THR A 389 24.30 -7.12 -22.41
N ASN A 390 23.98 -5.96 -21.81
CA ASN A 390 24.06 -5.75 -20.36
C ASN A 390 22.73 -5.93 -19.63
N LEU A 391 21.66 -6.31 -20.35
CA LEU A 391 20.31 -6.39 -19.80
C LEU A 391 20.22 -7.49 -18.72
N VAL A 392 19.69 -7.10 -17.56
CA VAL A 392 19.41 -7.94 -16.39
C VAL A 392 17.90 -8.18 -16.25
N VAL A 393 17.09 -7.15 -16.54
CA VAL A 393 15.63 -7.22 -16.48
C VAL A 393 15.02 -6.74 -17.80
N LEU A 394 14.15 -7.56 -18.38
CA LEU A 394 13.33 -7.21 -19.54
C LEU A 394 11.86 -7.47 -19.22
N ASN A 395 11.04 -6.43 -19.24
CA ASN A 395 9.59 -6.55 -19.15
C ASN A 395 8.93 -6.16 -20.47
N MET A 396 8.24 -7.12 -21.10
CA MET A 396 7.39 -6.90 -22.27
C MET A 396 5.97 -7.43 -22.04
N SER A 397 5.53 -7.54 -20.78
CA SER A 397 4.22 -8.07 -20.42
C SER A 397 3.08 -7.15 -20.90
N ASN A 398 1.85 -7.67 -21.02
CA ASN A 398 0.68 -6.91 -21.46
C ASN A 398 0.90 -6.22 -22.82
N ASN A 399 1.35 -6.99 -23.81
CA ASN A 399 1.50 -6.57 -25.21
C ASN A 399 0.70 -7.52 -26.11
N TYR A 400 0.99 -7.53 -27.41
CA TYR A 400 0.35 -8.38 -28.41
C TYR A 400 1.35 -9.35 -29.06
N LEU A 401 2.42 -9.74 -28.36
CA LEU A 401 3.44 -10.64 -28.90
C LEU A 401 2.83 -12.01 -29.18
N ASP A 402 2.94 -12.50 -30.42
CA ASP A 402 2.44 -13.82 -30.84
C ASP A 402 3.48 -14.93 -30.76
N SER A 403 4.76 -14.56 -30.79
CA SER A 403 5.89 -15.46 -30.78
C SER A 403 7.16 -14.70 -30.39
N LEU A 404 8.15 -15.46 -29.93
CA LEU A 404 9.52 -14.99 -29.77
C LEU A 404 10.36 -15.39 -30.99
N PRO A 405 11.41 -14.63 -31.36
CA PRO A 405 12.19 -14.88 -32.56
C PRO A 405 13.14 -16.07 -32.39
N ASP A 406 13.32 -16.86 -33.46
CA ASP A 406 14.29 -17.96 -33.50
C ASP A 406 15.72 -17.44 -33.67
N ILE A 407 16.32 -16.97 -32.58
CA ILE A 407 17.68 -16.41 -32.51
C ILE A 407 18.51 -17.11 -31.44
N SER A 408 19.82 -16.83 -31.40
CA SER A 408 20.62 -17.14 -30.22
C SER A 408 20.31 -16.13 -29.11
N TYR A 409 19.94 -16.63 -27.94
CA TYR A 409 19.66 -15.84 -26.73
C TYR A 409 20.90 -15.62 -25.88
N SER A 410 22.06 -16.17 -26.27
CA SER A 410 23.36 -15.90 -25.64
C SER A 410 23.73 -14.40 -25.59
N CYS A 411 23.13 -13.55 -26.43
CA CYS A 411 23.27 -12.10 -26.35
C CYS A 411 22.72 -11.51 -25.03
N PHE A 412 21.77 -12.19 -24.39
CA PHE A 412 21.18 -11.85 -23.10
C PHE A 412 21.84 -12.63 -21.95
N ALA A 413 23.15 -12.86 -22.02
CA ALA A 413 23.89 -13.66 -21.04
C ALA A 413 23.80 -13.16 -19.58
N LYS A 414 23.40 -11.90 -19.34
CA LYS A 414 23.23 -11.33 -17.99
C LYS A 414 21.77 -11.26 -17.52
N LEU A 415 20.82 -11.71 -18.34
CA LEU A 415 19.40 -11.58 -18.03
C LEU A 415 19.03 -12.52 -16.88
N GLU A 416 18.44 -11.94 -15.84
CA GLU A 416 17.98 -12.61 -14.63
C GLU A 416 16.45 -12.68 -14.58
N ALA A 417 15.76 -11.66 -15.09
CA ALA A 417 14.30 -11.62 -15.14
C ALA A 417 13.78 -11.32 -16.55
N LEU A 418 12.87 -12.17 -17.03
CA LEU A 418 12.17 -12.02 -18.31
C LEU A 418 10.67 -12.10 -18.09
N LEU A 419 9.99 -10.97 -18.28
CA LEU A 419 8.56 -10.84 -18.06
C LEU A 419 7.82 -10.71 -19.38
N LEU A 420 7.02 -11.73 -19.71
CA LEU A 420 6.27 -11.87 -20.97
C LEU A 420 4.79 -12.19 -20.73
N GLY A 421 4.30 -12.01 -19.50
CA GLY A 421 2.91 -12.25 -19.13
C GLY A 421 1.92 -11.41 -19.93
N ILE A 422 0.67 -11.84 -20.03
CA ILE A 422 -0.42 -11.14 -20.74
C ILE A 422 0.01 -10.78 -22.17
N ASN A 423 0.27 -11.80 -22.99
CA ASN A 423 0.55 -11.63 -24.42
C ASN A 423 -0.32 -12.63 -25.22
N ILE A 424 0.04 -12.93 -26.45
CA ILE A 424 -0.64 -13.96 -27.26
C ILE A 424 0.34 -15.01 -27.77
N ILE A 425 1.41 -15.27 -27.01
CA ILE A 425 2.51 -16.18 -27.38
C ILE A 425 1.98 -17.61 -27.44
N ASP A 426 2.11 -18.27 -28.59
CA ASP A 426 1.65 -19.66 -28.78
C ASP A 426 2.77 -20.72 -28.69
N ARG A 427 4.01 -20.30 -28.89
CA ARG A 427 5.21 -21.16 -28.85
C ARG A 427 6.44 -20.43 -28.35
N LEU A 428 7.36 -21.19 -27.76
CA LEU A 428 8.69 -20.71 -27.32
C LEU A 428 9.79 -21.36 -28.17
N PRO A 429 10.88 -20.64 -28.50
CA PRO A 429 12.00 -21.19 -29.27
C PRO A 429 12.90 -22.08 -28.40
N GLU A 430 13.45 -23.15 -28.98
CA GLU A 430 14.35 -24.08 -28.27
C GLU A 430 15.64 -23.39 -27.77
N THR A 431 16.09 -22.36 -28.48
CA THR A 431 17.28 -21.57 -28.11
C THR A 431 17.07 -20.67 -26.90
N MET A 432 15.84 -20.52 -26.39
CA MET A 432 15.55 -19.77 -25.15
C MET A 432 16.30 -20.35 -23.94
N SER A 433 16.63 -21.65 -23.99
CA SER A 433 17.46 -22.35 -23.02
C SER A 433 18.86 -21.75 -22.82
N GLU A 434 19.35 -20.93 -23.74
CA GLU A 434 20.64 -20.21 -23.63
C GLU A 434 20.62 -19.12 -22.54
N LEU A 435 19.45 -18.74 -22.02
CA LEU A 435 19.25 -17.79 -20.89
C LEU A 435 19.65 -18.41 -19.54
N THR A 436 20.89 -18.89 -19.44
CA THR A 436 21.39 -19.69 -18.31
C THR A 436 21.48 -18.96 -16.96
N ASN A 437 21.33 -17.63 -16.95
CA ASN A 437 21.30 -16.82 -15.73
C ASN A 437 19.89 -16.45 -15.25
N LEU A 438 18.85 -16.86 -15.98
CA LEU A 438 17.47 -16.51 -15.66
C LEU A 438 17.03 -17.16 -14.33
N THR A 439 16.49 -16.34 -13.43
CA THR A 439 15.90 -16.73 -12.15
C THR A 439 14.38 -16.57 -12.17
N THR A 440 13.86 -15.60 -12.93
CA THR A 440 12.43 -15.28 -12.97
C THR A 440 11.93 -15.29 -14.41
N LEU A 441 10.92 -16.12 -14.68
CA LEU A 441 10.27 -16.23 -15.99
C LEU A 441 8.76 -16.14 -15.85
N HIS A 442 8.19 -15.08 -16.43
CA HIS A 442 6.76 -14.82 -16.44
C HIS A 442 6.19 -15.03 -17.84
N LEU A 443 5.24 -15.96 -17.97
CA LEU A 443 4.57 -16.37 -19.21
C LEU A 443 3.06 -16.53 -19.02
N GLU A 444 2.51 -16.01 -17.92
CA GLU A 444 1.09 -16.05 -17.59
C GLU A 444 0.21 -15.40 -18.68
N HIS A 445 -1.05 -15.81 -18.80
CA HIS A 445 -2.02 -15.26 -19.78
C HIS A 445 -1.47 -15.18 -21.21
N ASN A 446 -0.99 -16.31 -21.70
CA ASN A 446 -0.56 -16.48 -23.09
C ASN A 446 -1.40 -17.59 -23.77
N LYS A 447 -0.94 -18.09 -24.92
CA LYS A 447 -1.60 -19.16 -25.69
C LYS A 447 -0.75 -20.42 -25.76
N LEU A 448 0.16 -20.62 -24.80
CA LEU A 448 1.09 -21.73 -24.83
C LEU A 448 0.34 -23.06 -24.70
N SER A 449 0.53 -23.94 -25.68
CA SER A 449 0.01 -25.31 -25.65
C SER A 449 1.08 -26.35 -25.36
N LYS A 450 2.36 -25.97 -25.50
CA LYS A 450 3.53 -26.81 -25.25
C LYS A 450 4.67 -25.96 -24.68
N ILE A 451 5.52 -26.60 -23.88
CA ILE A 451 6.76 -26.03 -23.36
C ILE A 451 7.93 -26.81 -23.98
N PRO A 452 8.93 -26.16 -24.61
CA PRO A 452 10.07 -26.86 -25.20
C PRO A 452 10.91 -27.56 -24.13
N GLU A 453 11.36 -28.78 -24.41
CA GLU A 453 12.12 -29.60 -23.45
C GLU A 453 13.45 -28.96 -23.03
N SER A 454 14.02 -28.12 -23.89
CA SER A 454 15.26 -27.39 -23.61
C SER A 454 15.12 -26.37 -22.48
N LEU A 455 13.92 -25.81 -22.23
CA LEU A 455 13.67 -24.83 -21.17
C LEU A 455 14.05 -25.38 -19.78
N PHE A 456 13.89 -26.69 -19.57
CA PHE A 456 14.20 -27.33 -18.30
C PHE A 456 15.70 -27.45 -18.01
N SER A 457 16.58 -27.03 -18.93
CA SER A 457 18.01 -26.88 -18.66
C SER A 457 18.36 -25.59 -17.90
N MET A 458 17.41 -24.66 -17.77
CA MET A 458 17.56 -23.37 -17.06
C MET A 458 17.46 -23.57 -15.53
N THR A 459 18.40 -24.32 -14.98
CA THR A 459 18.40 -24.79 -13.57
C THR A 459 18.51 -23.68 -12.52
N LYS A 460 18.76 -22.43 -12.89
CA LYS A 460 18.76 -21.27 -11.97
C LYS A 460 17.38 -20.66 -11.73
N LEU A 461 16.35 -21.11 -12.46
CA LEU A 461 14.99 -20.63 -12.26
C LEU A 461 14.52 -20.87 -10.82
N VAL A 462 13.99 -19.80 -10.24
CA VAL A 462 13.40 -19.70 -8.90
C VAL A 462 11.88 -19.47 -9.03
N GLU A 463 11.47 -18.65 -9.97
CA GLU A 463 10.07 -18.25 -10.19
C GLU A 463 9.64 -18.57 -11.63
N LEU A 464 8.55 -19.32 -11.78
CA LEU A 464 7.99 -19.68 -13.07
C LEU A 464 6.47 -19.53 -13.07
N PHE A 465 5.99 -18.55 -13.85
CA PHE A 465 4.58 -18.26 -14.01
C PHE A 465 4.10 -18.72 -15.38
N LEU A 466 3.19 -19.68 -15.38
CA LEU A 466 2.61 -20.32 -16.57
C LEU A 466 1.08 -20.37 -16.50
N ASN A 467 0.47 -19.70 -15.52
CA ASN A 467 -0.95 -19.71 -15.31
C ASN A 467 -1.71 -19.06 -16.49
N CYS A 468 -2.99 -19.41 -16.67
CA CYS A 468 -3.84 -18.91 -17.75
C CYS A 468 -3.25 -19.16 -19.15
N ASN A 469 -2.78 -20.38 -19.40
CA ASN A 469 -2.31 -20.84 -20.71
C ASN A 469 -3.19 -22.01 -21.22
N GLN A 470 -2.70 -22.75 -22.22
CA GLN A 470 -3.41 -23.87 -22.84
C GLN A 470 -2.64 -25.19 -22.69
N ILE A 471 -1.88 -25.35 -21.61
CA ILE A 471 -0.97 -26.48 -21.40
C ILE A 471 -1.79 -27.72 -20.97
N PRO A 472 -1.79 -28.83 -21.75
CA PRO A 472 -2.54 -30.03 -21.40
C PRO A 472 -1.76 -31.03 -20.54
N GLU A 473 -0.42 -31.03 -20.66
CA GLU A 473 0.47 -31.97 -19.99
C GLU A 473 1.81 -31.31 -19.67
N LEU A 474 2.44 -31.76 -18.58
CA LEU A 474 3.77 -31.32 -18.17
C LEU A 474 4.81 -32.34 -18.70
N PRO A 475 5.96 -31.91 -19.26
CA PRO A 475 7.01 -32.84 -19.70
C PRO A 475 7.82 -33.43 -18.53
N GLU A 476 8.26 -34.69 -18.58
CA GLU A 476 9.05 -35.35 -17.52
C GLU A 476 10.29 -34.56 -17.05
N LYS A 477 10.92 -33.83 -17.97
CA LYS A 477 12.09 -32.98 -17.69
C LYS A 477 11.80 -31.80 -16.77
N PHE A 478 10.53 -31.47 -16.48
CA PHE A 478 10.16 -30.42 -15.54
C PHE A 478 10.85 -30.61 -14.17
N SER A 479 11.02 -31.87 -13.76
CA SER A 479 11.74 -32.28 -12.54
C SER A 479 13.19 -31.78 -12.44
N LEU A 480 13.81 -31.29 -13.52
CA LEU A 480 15.17 -30.75 -13.53
C LEU A 480 15.29 -29.34 -12.93
N LEU A 481 14.19 -28.60 -12.81
CA LEU A 481 14.14 -27.23 -12.26
C LEU A 481 14.24 -27.22 -10.72
N THR A 482 15.28 -27.83 -10.17
CA THR A 482 15.41 -28.12 -8.74
C THR A 482 15.54 -26.90 -7.81
N ASN A 483 15.87 -25.72 -8.35
CA ASN A 483 15.93 -24.46 -7.58
C ASN A 483 14.61 -23.68 -7.54
N LEU A 484 13.56 -24.20 -8.18
CA LEU A 484 12.28 -23.52 -8.26
C LEU A 484 11.64 -23.42 -6.87
N GLU A 485 11.20 -22.21 -6.51
CA GLU A 485 10.52 -21.90 -5.25
C GLU A 485 9.05 -21.54 -5.47
N ILE A 486 8.71 -20.85 -6.56
CA ILE A 486 7.35 -20.44 -6.90
C ILE A 486 6.97 -21.00 -8.26
N LEU A 487 5.85 -21.73 -8.32
CA LEU A 487 5.32 -22.35 -9.54
C LEU A 487 3.82 -22.09 -9.67
N GLU A 488 3.47 -21.25 -10.65
CA GLU A 488 2.09 -20.85 -10.95
C GLU A 488 1.61 -21.54 -12.22
N LEU A 489 0.73 -22.53 -12.07
CA LEU A 489 0.20 -23.37 -13.16
C LEU A 489 -1.32 -23.30 -13.27
N SER A 490 -1.98 -22.40 -12.55
CA SER A 490 -3.43 -22.30 -12.54
C SER A 490 -4.05 -21.98 -13.89
N CYS A 491 -5.33 -22.27 -14.06
CA CYS A 491 -6.09 -21.97 -15.28
C CYS A 491 -5.43 -22.56 -16.55
N ASN A 492 -5.02 -23.82 -16.50
CA ASN A 492 -4.52 -24.59 -17.65
C ASN A 492 -5.42 -25.81 -17.94
N TYR A 493 -4.94 -26.76 -18.74
CA TYR A 493 -5.64 -28.01 -19.06
C TYR A 493 -4.93 -29.25 -18.48
N ILE A 494 -4.12 -29.07 -17.43
CA ILE A 494 -3.26 -30.12 -16.86
C ILE A 494 -4.11 -31.20 -16.21
N LYS A 495 -3.81 -32.46 -16.53
CA LYS A 495 -4.48 -33.64 -15.96
C LYS A 495 -3.64 -34.41 -14.96
N GLU A 496 -2.34 -34.48 -15.22
CA GLU A 496 -1.37 -35.26 -14.45
C GLU A 496 -0.23 -34.34 -14.03
N ILE A 497 0.24 -34.50 -12.79
CA ILE A 497 1.25 -33.63 -12.17
C ILE A 497 2.56 -34.36 -11.84
N THR A 498 2.68 -35.65 -12.17
CA THR A 498 3.86 -36.48 -11.90
C THR A 498 5.20 -35.80 -12.20
N PRO A 499 5.36 -35.01 -13.28
CA PRO A 499 6.64 -34.36 -13.58
C PRO A 499 7.13 -33.33 -12.55
N ILE A 500 6.23 -32.78 -11.71
CA ILE A 500 6.58 -31.73 -10.74
C ILE A 500 6.68 -32.22 -9.29
N VAL A 501 6.27 -33.45 -8.99
CA VAL A 501 6.17 -33.97 -7.60
C VAL A 501 7.54 -34.09 -6.89
N ASN A 502 8.63 -34.13 -7.66
CA ASN A 502 9.99 -34.20 -7.15
C ASN A 502 10.67 -32.83 -6.98
N LEU A 503 9.96 -31.73 -7.24
CA LEU A 503 10.47 -30.38 -7.04
C LEU A 503 10.44 -29.98 -5.56
N VAL A 504 11.34 -30.57 -4.78
CA VAL A 504 11.38 -30.44 -3.32
C VAL A 504 11.67 -29.02 -2.83
N GLY A 505 12.15 -28.11 -3.69
CA GLY A 505 12.42 -26.71 -3.38
C GLY A 505 11.20 -25.80 -3.42
N VAL A 506 10.12 -26.22 -4.10
CA VAL A 506 8.92 -25.39 -4.31
C VAL A 506 8.22 -25.15 -2.98
N LYS A 507 7.96 -23.87 -2.70
CA LYS A 507 7.28 -23.35 -1.52
C LYS A 507 5.84 -23.00 -1.84
N ASP A 508 5.60 -22.40 -3.00
CA ASP A 508 4.29 -21.93 -3.42
C ASP A 508 3.90 -22.57 -4.75
N LEU A 509 2.79 -23.30 -4.75
CA LEU A 509 2.29 -24.04 -5.90
C LEU A 509 0.79 -23.77 -6.11
N ASP A 510 0.45 -23.12 -7.21
CA ASP A 510 -0.94 -22.97 -7.64
C ASP A 510 -1.22 -23.88 -8.84
N LEU A 511 -2.09 -24.86 -8.63
CA LEU A 511 -2.61 -25.80 -9.63
C LEU A 511 -4.11 -25.60 -9.85
N SER A 512 -4.70 -24.51 -9.36
CA SER A 512 -6.13 -24.28 -9.40
C SER A 512 -6.66 -24.18 -10.83
N THR A 513 -7.94 -24.47 -11.04
CA THR A 513 -8.63 -24.35 -12.33
C THR A 513 -7.97 -25.16 -13.46
N ASN A 514 -7.51 -26.38 -13.15
CA ASN A 514 -6.97 -27.34 -14.12
C ASN A 514 -7.97 -28.48 -14.41
N GLN A 515 -7.50 -29.64 -14.88
CA GLN A 515 -8.28 -30.85 -15.16
C GLN A 515 -7.76 -32.06 -14.35
N ILE A 516 -7.25 -31.83 -13.14
CA ILE A 516 -6.67 -32.87 -12.29
C ILE A 516 -7.81 -33.68 -11.65
N GLU A 517 -8.17 -34.82 -12.24
CA GLU A 517 -9.31 -35.62 -11.82
C GLU A 517 -9.06 -36.41 -10.53
N LYS A 518 -7.83 -36.89 -10.32
CA LYS A 518 -7.47 -37.72 -9.16
C LYS A 518 -6.74 -36.89 -8.11
N CYS A 519 -6.98 -37.21 -6.84
CA CYS A 519 -6.27 -36.59 -5.73
C CYS A 519 -4.74 -36.78 -5.90
N PRO A 520 -3.95 -35.71 -6.00
CA PRO A 520 -2.52 -35.78 -6.32
C PRO A 520 -1.65 -36.12 -5.10
N SER A 521 -1.82 -37.32 -4.52
CA SER A 521 -1.12 -37.74 -3.28
C SER A 521 0.41 -37.61 -3.36
N ASP A 522 0.97 -37.70 -4.56
CA ASP A 522 2.40 -37.63 -4.82
C ASP A 522 3.02 -36.27 -4.47
N LEU A 523 2.22 -35.18 -4.37
CA LEU A 523 2.70 -33.88 -3.88
C LEU A 523 3.26 -33.92 -2.45
N CYS A 524 2.97 -34.98 -1.68
CA CYS A 524 3.59 -35.18 -0.36
C CYS A 524 5.12 -35.30 -0.41
N GLY A 525 5.69 -35.60 -1.58
CA GLY A 525 7.14 -35.57 -1.82
C GLY A 525 7.74 -34.16 -1.80
N MET A 526 6.94 -33.10 -1.97
CA MET A 526 7.41 -31.72 -2.05
C MET A 526 7.64 -31.13 -0.65
N THR A 527 8.78 -31.46 -0.06
CA THR A 527 9.05 -31.22 1.37
C THR A 527 9.14 -29.75 1.80
N SER A 528 9.31 -28.82 0.86
CA SER A 528 9.39 -27.37 1.16
C SER A 528 8.06 -26.64 1.00
N LEU A 529 7.00 -27.33 0.58
CA LEU A 529 5.72 -26.73 0.23
C LEU A 529 5.07 -26.06 1.46
N ARG A 530 4.65 -24.80 1.28
CA ARG A 530 4.01 -23.93 2.27
C ARG A 530 2.63 -23.47 1.82
N SER A 531 2.49 -23.15 0.54
CA SER A 531 1.22 -22.79 -0.09
C SER A 531 0.88 -23.78 -1.20
N LEU A 532 -0.35 -24.27 -1.20
CA LEU A 532 -0.88 -25.16 -2.24
C LEU A 532 -2.32 -24.79 -2.57
N ASP A 533 -2.60 -24.50 -3.84
CA ASP A 533 -3.97 -24.35 -4.34
C ASP A 533 -4.30 -25.43 -5.38
N LEU A 534 -5.35 -26.22 -5.09
CA LEU A 534 -5.92 -27.26 -5.95
C LEU A 534 -7.38 -26.95 -6.34
N SER A 535 -7.86 -25.75 -6.05
CA SER A 535 -9.26 -25.34 -6.27
C SER A 535 -9.68 -25.52 -7.74
N TYR A 536 -10.97 -25.77 -7.97
CA TYR A 536 -11.58 -25.86 -9.29
C TYR A 536 -10.94 -26.91 -10.24
N ASN A 537 -10.51 -28.04 -9.67
CA ASN A 537 -10.09 -29.25 -10.41
C ASN A 537 -11.20 -30.33 -10.39
N GLY A 538 -10.83 -31.61 -10.26
CA GLY A 538 -11.75 -32.74 -10.12
C GLY A 538 -12.33 -32.88 -8.71
N ASP A 539 -13.35 -33.74 -8.58
CA ASP A 539 -13.98 -34.07 -7.31
C ASP A 539 -13.13 -35.07 -6.50
N TYR A 540 -12.39 -34.55 -5.53
CA TYR A 540 -11.55 -35.35 -4.62
C TYR A 540 -12.31 -35.93 -3.42
N SER A 541 -13.62 -35.67 -3.27
CA SER A 541 -14.42 -36.06 -2.09
C SER A 541 -14.47 -37.57 -1.85
N SER A 542 -14.30 -38.35 -2.91
CA SER A 542 -14.24 -39.82 -2.86
C SER A 542 -12.93 -40.36 -2.29
N THR A 543 -11.90 -39.53 -2.15
CA THR A 543 -10.60 -39.95 -1.61
C THR A 543 -10.68 -39.99 -0.09
N GLU A 544 -10.61 -41.19 0.49
CA GLU A 544 -10.55 -41.35 1.94
C GLU A 544 -9.41 -40.49 2.51
N ASN A 545 -9.75 -39.61 3.45
CA ASN A 545 -8.81 -38.72 4.14
C ASN A 545 -8.25 -37.56 3.31
N PHE A 546 -8.81 -37.17 2.15
CA PHE A 546 -8.52 -35.85 1.59
C PHE A 546 -9.31 -34.76 2.34
N PRO A 547 -8.74 -33.61 2.74
CA PRO A 547 -7.35 -33.13 2.62
C PRO A 547 -6.44 -33.51 3.81
N MET A 548 -6.94 -34.30 4.78
CA MET A 548 -6.17 -34.81 5.92
C MET A 548 -4.82 -35.42 5.57
N PHE A 549 -4.77 -36.11 4.43
CA PHE A 549 -3.58 -36.72 3.91
C PHE A 549 -2.47 -35.67 3.71
N PHE A 550 -2.79 -34.55 3.07
CA PHE A 550 -1.85 -33.43 2.91
C PHE A 550 -1.51 -32.77 4.24
N THR A 551 -2.47 -32.54 5.13
CA THR A 551 -2.15 -31.88 6.41
C THR A 551 -1.31 -32.76 7.34
N SER A 552 -1.44 -34.09 7.25
CA SER A 552 -0.64 -35.05 8.03
C SER A 552 0.74 -35.31 7.43
N ALA A 553 0.86 -35.34 6.10
CA ALA A 553 2.14 -35.56 5.41
C ALA A 553 2.94 -34.25 5.23
N LEU A 554 2.26 -33.14 4.92
CA LEU A 554 2.79 -31.80 4.71
C LEU A 554 2.40 -30.87 5.87
N THR A 555 2.83 -31.23 7.08
CA THR A 555 2.60 -30.43 8.32
C THR A 555 3.12 -28.98 8.28
N ARG A 556 3.81 -28.59 7.21
CA ARG A 556 4.39 -27.27 6.96
C ARG A 556 3.51 -26.35 6.12
N LEU A 557 2.44 -26.88 5.51
CA LEU A 557 1.49 -26.07 4.75
C LEU A 557 0.88 -25.02 5.69
N THR A 558 1.12 -23.75 5.37
CA THR A 558 0.46 -22.62 6.00
C THR A 558 -0.85 -22.30 5.29
N ASN A 559 -0.86 -22.44 3.96
CA ASN A 559 -2.00 -22.11 3.11
C ASN A 559 -2.38 -23.31 2.25
N PHE A 560 -3.64 -23.74 2.32
CA PHE A 560 -4.15 -24.84 1.48
C PHE A 560 -5.56 -24.53 0.99
N HIS A 561 -5.69 -24.35 -0.32
CA HIS A 561 -6.96 -24.06 -0.98
C HIS A 561 -7.39 -25.25 -1.85
N CYS A 562 -8.65 -25.66 -1.72
CA CYS A 562 -9.22 -26.72 -2.55
C CYS A 562 -10.75 -26.58 -2.64
N THR A 563 -11.20 -25.55 -3.34
CA THR A 563 -12.63 -25.31 -3.61
C THR A 563 -13.11 -26.25 -4.73
N MET A 564 -14.21 -26.98 -4.56
CA MET A 564 -14.73 -27.90 -5.60
C MET A 564 -16.04 -27.39 -6.18
N ASN A 565 -16.18 -27.43 -7.51
CA ASN A 565 -17.48 -27.27 -8.16
C ASN A 565 -18.29 -28.56 -8.00
N ASP A 566 -19.50 -28.42 -7.46
CA ASP A 566 -20.55 -29.43 -7.30
C ASP A 566 -20.32 -30.62 -6.33
N LYS A 567 -21.09 -30.57 -5.24
CA LYS A 567 -21.56 -31.67 -4.35
C LYS A 567 -20.65 -32.22 -3.22
N VAL A 568 -20.87 -31.64 -2.03
CA VAL A 568 -21.10 -32.32 -0.72
C VAL A 568 -19.90 -32.80 0.15
N LYS A 569 -19.86 -32.22 1.37
CA LYS A 569 -19.40 -32.68 2.70
C LYS A 569 -17.89 -32.73 3.04
N LEU A 570 -17.47 -31.75 3.85
CA LEU A 570 -16.48 -31.94 4.91
C LEU A 570 -17.05 -31.42 6.24
N ASN A 571 -17.52 -32.33 7.10
CA ASN A 571 -17.79 -32.04 8.51
C ASN A 571 -16.83 -32.89 9.35
N LYS A 572 -16.17 -32.22 10.32
CA LYS A 572 -15.18 -32.69 11.33
C LYS A 572 -13.70 -32.46 11.00
N PHE A 573 -13.27 -31.21 10.88
CA PHE A 573 -11.88 -30.80 11.11
C PHE A 573 -11.82 -29.52 11.94
N SER A 574 -11.76 -29.62 13.27
CA SER A 574 -11.48 -28.45 14.11
C SER A 574 -10.71 -28.72 15.40
N SER A 575 -10.14 -29.92 15.60
CA SER A 575 -9.51 -30.26 16.89
C SER A 575 -8.02 -30.60 16.86
N SER A 576 -7.29 -30.41 15.75
CA SER A 576 -5.84 -30.69 15.73
C SER A 576 -4.96 -29.83 14.80
N LEU A 577 -5.47 -28.76 14.19
CA LEU A 577 -4.64 -27.83 13.42
C LEU A 577 -4.16 -26.68 14.32
N LYS A 578 -2.85 -26.46 14.36
CA LYS A 578 -2.18 -25.36 15.08
C LYS A 578 -1.94 -24.11 14.20
N THR A 579 -2.60 -24.01 13.05
CA THR A 579 -2.69 -22.82 12.20
C THR A 579 -4.08 -22.79 11.56
N PRO A 580 -4.76 -21.62 11.43
CA PRO A 580 -6.09 -21.57 10.86
C PRO A 580 -6.06 -21.72 9.34
N ILE A 581 -7.10 -22.37 8.83
CA ILE A 581 -7.34 -22.66 7.42
C ILE A 581 -7.69 -21.35 6.68
N THR A 582 -6.87 -20.93 5.73
CA THR A 582 -7.23 -19.91 4.72
C THR A 582 -8.00 -20.64 3.60
N GLY A 583 -9.25 -20.27 3.34
CA GLY A 583 -10.04 -20.83 2.25
C GLY A 583 -11.55 -20.76 2.50
N PRO A 584 -12.38 -20.71 1.44
CA PRO A 584 -13.82 -20.54 1.58
C PRO A 584 -14.47 -21.77 2.22
N VAL A 585 -15.09 -21.58 3.39
CA VAL A 585 -15.81 -22.64 4.12
C VAL A 585 -17.23 -22.81 3.57
N ILE A 586 -17.54 -23.95 2.96
CA ILE A 586 -18.87 -24.30 2.42
C ILE A 586 -19.64 -25.20 3.42
N PHE A 587 -20.79 -24.74 3.92
CA PHE A 587 -21.69 -25.52 4.80
C PHE A 587 -22.91 -26.08 4.04
N THR A 588 -23.18 -27.40 4.15
CA THR A 588 -24.41 -28.05 3.63
C THR A 588 -25.37 -28.42 4.77
N SER A 589 -26.67 -28.14 4.57
CA SER A 589 -27.74 -28.30 5.56
C SER A 589 -28.32 -29.73 5.61
N GLN A 590 -28.77 -30.15 6.80
CA GLN A 590 -29.74 -31.23 7.00
C GLN A 590 -30.85 -30.73 7.95
N THR A 591 -32.10 -31.09 7.65
CA THR A 591 -33.36 -30.81 8.40
C THR A 591 -34.10 -32.13 8.68
N PRO A 592 -35.25 -32.19 9.42
CA PRO A 592 -35.93 -31.24 10.35
C PRO A 592 -36.47 -31.91 11.65
N LEU A 593 -37.03 -31.12 12.60
CA LEU A 593 -38.33 -31.39 13.29
C LEU A 593 -38.76 -30.26 14.27
N GLU A 594 -39.98 -29.73 14.02
CA GLU A 594 -41.09 -29.23 14.89
C GLU A 594 -40.82 -28.43 16.20
N HIS A 595 -41.66 -27.50 16.71
CA HIS A 595 -42.89 -26.77 16.37
C HIS A 595 -43.04 -25.72 17.51
N PHE A 596 -43.41 -24.46 17.26
CA PHE A 596 -44.36 -23.66 18.08
C PHE A 596 -44.65 -22.31 17.39
N SER A 597 -45.88 -21.83 17.50
CA SER A 597 -46.43 -20.66 16.79
C SER A 597 -47.07 -19.68 17.77
N LEU A 598 -47.01 -18.37 17.45
CA LEU A 598 -47.98 -17.26 17.63
C LEU A 598 -47.16 -15.95 17.66
N GLY A 599 -47.37 -14.88 16.88
CA GLY A 599 -48.36 -14.48 15.88
C GLY A 599 -47.80 -13.29 15.04
N LYS A 600 -48.39 -13.01 13.87
CA LYS A 600 -47.93 -12.03 12.86
C LYS A 600 -48.10 -10.56 13.32
N PRO A 601 -47.23 -9.63 12.88
CA PRO A 601 -47.48 -8.90 11.61
C PRO A 601 -46.29 -8.78 10.64
N ASN A 602 -46.64 -8.87 9.35
CA ASN A 602 -45.96 -8.49 8.08
C ASN A 602 -44.59 -9.07 7.71
N SER A 603 -44.70 -10.15 6.93
CA SER A 603 -43.72 -11.12 6.47
C SER A 603 -42.97 -10.74 5.20
N MET A 604 -41.65 -10.94 5.19
CA MET A 604 -41.04 -11.84 4.20
C MET A 604 -40.64 -13.12 4.93
N ARG A 605 -41.45 -14.17 4.80
CA ARG A 605 -41.03 -15.53 5.12
C ARG A 605 -40.23 -16.03 3.91
N PHE A 606 -39.04 -16.59 4.12
CA PHE A 606 -38.23 -17.28 3.09
C PHE A 606 -38.92 -18.52 2.46
N ASN A 607 -40.22 -18.71 2.65
CA ASN A 607 -40.98 -19.85 2.14
C ASN A 607 -41.87 -19.43 0.95
N SER A 608 -41.24 -19.02 -0.14
CA SER A 608 -41.73 -19.13 -1.52
C SER A 608 -40.81 -18.36 -2.47
N VAL A 609 -39.51 -18.63 -2.46
CA VAL A 609 -38.66 -18.25 -3.59
C VAL A 609 -38.82 -19.37 -4.59
N ALA A 610 -39.50 -19.10 -5.71
CA ALA A 610 -39.47 -19.99 -6.86
C ALA A 610 -38.00 -20.18 -7.23
N ILE A 611 -37.58 -21.44 -7.38
CA ILE A 611 -36.25 -21.79 -7.89
C ILE A 611 -36.17 -21.14 -9.29
N SER A 612 -35.49 -20.01 -9.41
CA SER A 612 -35.15 -19.48 -10.73
C SER A 612 -33.98 -20.28 -11.26
N ASN A 613 -34.05 -20.62 -12.55
CA ASN A 613 -32.95 -21.26 -13.28
C ASN A 613 -31.82 -20.26 -13.64
N ASP A 614 -31.72 -19.13 -12.94
CA ASP A 614 -30.66 -18.14 -13.19
C ASP A 614 -29.35 -18.75 -12.68
N THR A 615 -28.41 -19.02 -13.58
CA THR A 615 -27.12 -19.66 -13.25
C THR A 615 -26.20 -18.65 -12.58
N PHE A 616 -26.11 -18.70 -11.25
CA PHE A 616 -25.04 -18.04 -10.50
C PHE A 616 -23.72 -18.75 -10.78
N SER A 617 -22.69 -17.99 -11.15
CA SER A 617 -21.34 -18.49 -11.38
C SER A 617 -20.34 -17.56 -10.69
N VAL A 618 -19.35 -18.11 -10.00
CA VAL A 618 -18.36 -17.34 -9.26
C VAL A 618 -16.97 -17.90 -9.50
N GLY A 619 -15.98 -17.01 -9.49
CA GLY A 619 -14.59 -17.40 -9.55
C GLY A 619 -13.72 -16.41 -8.79
N SER A 620 -12.69 -16.91 -8.14
CA SER A 620 -11.69 -16.12 -7.44
C SER A 620 -10.31 -16.34 -8.02
N SER A 621 -9.40 -15.44 -7.68
CA SER A 621 -7.96 -15.57 -7.90
C SER A 621 -7.23 -14.80 -6.82
N GLU A 622 -6.17 -15.39 -6.29
CA GLU A 622 -5.35 -14.83 -5.21
C GLU A 622 -3.88 -14.93 -5.62
N MET A 623 -3.06 -13.99 -5.18
CA MET A 623 -1.61 -14.00 -5.35
C MET A 623 -0.99 -13.21 -4.20
N CYS A 624 0.07 -13.77 -3.60
CA CYS A 624 0.92 -13.03 -2.69
C CYS A 624 1.72 -12.01 -3.51
N GLY A 625 1.56 -10.72 -3.21
CA GLY A 625 2.34 -9.66 -3.83
C GLY A 625 3.74 -9.55 -3.23
N ASN A 626 4.26 -8.32 -3.12
CA ASN A 626 5.54 -8.05 -2.48
C ASN A 626 5.42 -8.05 -0.93
N ARG A 627 4.83 -9.11 -0.39
CA ARG A 627 4.61 -9.37 1.04
C ARG A 627 5.30 -10.68 1.44
N ASP A 628 5.53 -10.86 2.73
CA ASP A 628 6.15 -12.10 3.25
C ASP A 628 5.21 -13.33 3.14
N GLN A 629 3.89 -13.10 3.07
CA GLN A 629 2.85 -14.13 3.00
C GLN A 629 1.53 -13.57 2.46
N MET A 630 0.65 -14.46 1.99
CA MET A 630 -0.76 -14.15 1.73
C MET A 630 -1.49 -13.88 3.05
N GLU A 631 -2.01 -12.66 3.21
CA GLU A 631 -2.72 -12.21 4.42
C GLU A 631 -4.23 -12.13 4.21
N ASP A 632 -4.71 -12.16 2.96
CA ASP A 632 -6.13 -12.09 2.65
C ASP A 632 -6.84 -13.43 2.85
N ALA A 633 -8.16 -13.37 3.03
CA ALA A 633 -9.02 -14.54 3.07
C ALA A 633 -10.35 -14.28 2.34
N LEU A 634 -10.92 -15.34 1.75
CA LEU A 634 -12.18 -15.29 1.02
C LEU A 634 -13.24 -16.24 1.61
N ILE A 635 -14.52 -15.88 1.47
CA ILE A 635 -15.65 -16.80 1.64
C ILE A 635 -16.55 -16.76 0.42
N ILE A 636 -17.01 -17.93 -0.01
CA ILE A 636 -17.99 -18.09 -1.07
C ILE A 636 -18.95 -19.21 -0.64
N VAL A 637 -20.22 -18.87 -0.44
CA VAL A 637 -21.27 -19.80 -0.04
C VAL A 637 -22.47 -19.64 -0.94
N GLU A 638 -22.64 -20.58 -1.87
CA GLU A 638 -23.84 -20.66 -2.69
C GLU A 638 -25.03 -21.21 -1.92
N ASN A 639 -26.23 -20.73 -2.22
CA ASN A 639 -27.48 -21.17 -1.57
C ASN A 639 -27.42 -21.13 -0.03
N PHE A 640 -26.81 -20.07 0.50
CA PHE A 640 -26.43 -19.90 1.90
C PHE A 640 -27.59 -20.13 2.91
N THR A 641 -28.71 -19.46 2.70
CA THR A 641 -29.93 -19.60 3.53
C THR A 641 -31.07 -20.27 2.78
N ALA A 642 -31.17 -20.05 1.47
CA ALA A 642 -32.17 -20.59 0.57
C ALA A 642 -31.63 -20.62 -0.87
N GLY A 643 -32.34 -21.32 -1.75
CA GLY A 643 -32.01 -21.36 -3.18
C GLY A 643 -32.00 -19.95 -3.79
N GLY A 644 -30.93 -19.61 -4.50
CA GLY A 644 -30.74 -18.28 -5.12
C GLY A 644 -30.25 -17.18 -4.16
N VAL A 645 -29.85 -17.54 -2.94
CA VAL A 645 -29.17 -16.63 -1.99
C VAL A 645 -27.70 -17.02 -1.87
N HIS A 646 -26.79 -16.13 -2.24
CA HIS A 646 -25.34 -16.40 -2.28
C HIS A 646 -24.60 -15.41 -1.40
N LEU A 647 -23.63 -15.88 -0.63
CA LEU A 647 -22.77 -15.06 0.23
C LEU A 647 -21.35 -15.10 -0.32
N VAL A 648 -20.76 -13.94 -0.53
CA VAL A 648 -19.35 -13.77 -0.93
C VAL A 648 -18.71 -12.77 0.02
N GLY A 649 -17.48 -12.99 0.44
CA GLY A 649 -16.74 -12.05 1.27
C GLY A 649 -15.26 -12.09 0.95
N LEU A 650 -14.64 -10.93 0.99
CA LEU A 650 -13.21 -10.71 0.81
C LEU A 650 -12.70 -9.96 2.04
N PHE A 651 -11.67 -10.50 2.67
CA PHE A 651 -11.08 -9.99 3.90
C PHE A 651 -9.59 -9.77 3.66
N ASP A 652 -9.23 -8.55 3.29
CA ASP A 652 -7.85 -8.16 3.02
C ASP A 652 -7.15 -7.83 4.34
N GLY A 653 -6.18 -8.66 4.70
CA GLY A 653 -5.51 -8.70 5.99
C GLY A 653 -4.23 -7.87 5.99
N HIS A 654 -3.90 -7.26 7.12
CA HIS A 654 -2.67 -6.46 7.25
C HIS A 654 -1.96 -6.67 8.58
N GLY A 655 -0.63 -6.83 8.48
CA GLY A 655 0.23 -7.05 9.65
C GLY A 655 0.17 -8.48 10.19
N GLY A 656 -0.44 -9.39 9.43
CA GLY A 656 -0.72 -10.78 9.75
C GLY A 656 -2.02 -11.28 9.09
N ALA A 657 -2.22 -12.60 9.11
CA ALA A 657 -3.39 -13.25 8.49
C ALA A 657 -4.40 -13.80 9.51
N GLU A 658 -4.20 -13.60 10.82
CA GLU A 658 -5.03 -14.24 11.86
C GLU A 658 -6.45 -13.63 11.89
N SER A 659 -6.54 -12.31 11.81
CA SER A 659 -7.82 -11.59 11.82
C SER A 659 -8.67 -11.90 10.58
N SER A 660 -8.10 -11.81 9.37
CA SER A 660 -8.79 -12.09 8.10
C SER A 660 -9.32 -13.54 8.07
N ASN A 661 -8.49 -14.51 8.44
CA ASN A 661 -8.88 -15.92 8.52
C ASN A 661 -9.96 -16.20 9.56
N PHE A 662 -9.83 -15.62 10.75
CA PHE A 662 -10.84 -15.78 11.78
C PHE A 662 -12.19 -15.26 11.32
N VAL A 663 -12.21 -14.07 10.71
CA VAL A 663 -13.42 -13.46 10.18
C VAL A 663 -14.01 -14.35 9.08
N ALA A 664 -13.22 -14.75 8.09
CA ALA A 664 -13.65 -15.65 7.01
C ALA A 664 -14.30 -16.95 7.56
N CYS A 665 -13.65 -17.62 8.51
CA CYS A 665 -14.14 -18.87 9.07
C CYS A 665 -15.48 -18.76 9.81
N HIS A 666 -15.77 -17.61 10.43
CA HIS A 666 -16.91 -17.46 11.34
C HIS A 666 -18.07 -16.64 10.76
N PHE A 667 -17.81 -15.82 9.73
CA PHE A 667 -18.79 -14.85 9.20
C PHE A 667 -20.12 -15.50 8.80
N ALA A 668 -20.09 -16.53 7.95
CA ALA A 668 -21.29 -17.19 7.45
C ALA A 668 -22.14 -17.80 8.59
N ARG A 669 -21.49 -18.42 9.59
CA ARG A 669 -22.20 -19.02 10.75
C ARG A 669 -22.89 -17.94 11.57
N ILE A 670 -22.20 -16.85 11.88
CA ILE A 670 -22.71 -15.75 12.71
C ILE A 670 -23.82 -15.00 11.97
N LEU A 671 -23.63 -14.70 10.68
CA LEU A 671 -24.66 -14.08 9.85
C LEU A 671 -25.92 -14.95 9.80
N LYS A 672 -25.78 -16.26 9.62
CA LYS A 672 -26.92 -17.18 9.61
C LYS A 672 -27.66 -17.19 10.95
N LYS A 673 -26.92 -17.20 12.06
CA LYS A 673 -27.49 -17.09 13.41
C LYS A 673 -28.36 -15.82 13.53
N HIS A 674 -27.82 -14.66 13.14
CA HIS A 674 -28.54 -13.38 13.23
C HIS A 674 -29.74 -13.29 12.29
N LEU A 675 -29.62 -13.81 11.06
CA LEU A 675 -30.73 -13.89 10.09
C LEU A 675 -31.88 -14.79 10.56
N MET A 676 -31.60 -15.82 11.37
CA MET A 676 -32.58 -16.83 11.81
C MET A 676 -33.10 -16.59 13.24
N THR A 677 -32.68 -15.50 13.89
CA THR A 677 -33.15 -15.12 15.23
C THR A 677 -34.65 -14.80 15.23
N GLU A 678 -35.38 -15.20 16.28
CA GLU A 678 -36.84 -15.03 16.38
C GLU A 678 -37.33 -13.57 16.22
N ASN A 679 -36.46 -12.59 16.50
CA ASN A 679 -36.77 -11.16 16.41
C ASN A 679 -36.72 -10.58 14.98
N ASN A 680 -36.31 -11.36 13.97
CA ASN A 680 -36.31 -10.99 12.54
C ASN A 680 -35.78 -9.57 12.25
N LEU A 681 -34.52 -9.30 12.62
CA LEU A 681 -33.85 -7.98 12.58
C LEU A 681 -33.78 -7.33 11.18
N GLY A 682 -34.05 -8.07 10.10
CA GLY A 682 -33.78 -7.65 8.72
C GLY A 682 -32.32 -7.91 8.33
N ILE A 683 -32.03 -7.95 7.02
CA ILE A 683 -30.69 -8.30 6.51
C ILE A 683 -29.65 -7.27 6.94
N ASP A 684 -29.99 -5.98 6.87
CA ASP A 684 -29.06 -4.89 7.18
C ASP A 684 -28.57 -4.95 8.64
N ALA A 685 -29.52 -5.09 9.58
CA ALA A 685 -29.19 -5.22 10.99
C ALA A 685 -28.48 -6.54 11.30
N ALA A 686 -28.82 -7.64 10.62
CA ALA A 686 -28.09 -8.91 10.78
C ALA A 686 -26.63 -8.80 10.34
N LEU A 687 -26.34 -8.04 9.28
CA LEU A 687 -24.96 -7.76 8.84
C LEU A 687 -24.22 -6.91 9.89
N ILE A 688 -24.82 -5.83 10.41
CA ILE A 688 -24.22 -4.99 11.46
C ILE A 688 -23.91 -5.82 12.71
N GLU A 689 -24.87 -6.60 13.21
CA GLU A 689 -24.67 -7.45 14.39
C GLU A 689 -23.63 -8.56 14.16
N THR A 690 -23.46 -9.01 12.91
CA THR A 690 -22.39 -9.96 12.55
C THR A 690 -21.01 -9.33 12.72
N PHE A 691 -20.81 -8.10 12.20
CA PHE A 691 -19.56 -7.37 12.38
C PHE A 691 -19.28 -7.06 13.85
N ASN A 692 -20.29 -6.67 14.62
CA ASN A 692 -20.18 -6.41 16.06
C ASN A 692 -19.79 -7.68 16.84
N GLU A 693 -20.41 -8.82 16.58
CA GLU A 693 -20.07 -10.09 17.24
C GLU A 693 -18.66 -10.54 16.86
N LEU A 694 -18.29 -10.48 15.59
CA LEU A 694 -16.95 -10.83 15.10
C LEU A 694 -15.86 -9.93 15.70
N SER A 695 -16.05 -8.62 15.70
CA SER A 695 -15.11 -7.67 16.33
C SER A 695 -14.89 -7.99 17.80
N ASN A 696 -15.98 -8.29 18.54
CA ASN A 696 -15.86 -8.71 19.93
C ASN A 696 -15.14 -10.05 20.11
N GLU A 697 -15.30 -11.01 19.18
CA GLU A 697 -14.58 -12.29 19.25
C GLU A 697 -13.10 -12.13 18.90
N VAL A 698 -12.76 -11.39 17.83
CA VAL A 698 -11.37 -11.08 17.43
C VAL A 698 -10.64 -10.32 18.53
N ASN A 699 -11.27 -9.31 19.13
CA ASN A 699 -10.65 -8.52 20.20
C ASN A 699 -10.31 -9.36 21.45
N LYS A 700 -11.05 -10.46 21.70
CA LYS A 700 -10.75 -11.40 22.80
C LYS A 700 -9.58 -12.34 22.48
N LYS A 701 -9.20 -12.48 21.22
CA LYS A 701 -8.08 -13.33 20.79
C LYS A 701 -6.73 -12.63 20.93
N GLU A 702 -6.71 -11.31 21.13
CA GLU A 702 -5.49 -10.49 21.25
C GLU A 702 -4.53 -10.67 20.05
N PHE A 703 -5.08 -10.81 18.83
CA PHE A 703 -4.29 -10.78 17.61
C PHE A 703 -3.58 -9.42 17.46
N ASN A 704 -2.41 -9.42 16.83
CA ASN A 704 -1.59 -8.22 16.63
C ASN A 704 -1.80 -7.57 15.24
N ASP A 705 -2.69 -8.16 14.44
CA ASP A 705 -3.04 -7.76 13.07
C ASP A 705 -4.48 -7.23 12.99
N GLY A 706 -4.91 -6.89 11.78
CA GLY A 706 -6.28 -6.48 11.46
C GLY A 706 -6.67 -6.93 10.07
N THR A 707 -7.95 -6.73 9.73
CA THR A 707 -8.47 -7.03 8.40
C THR A 707 -9.52 -5.99 8.00
N THR A 708 -9.48 -5.63 6.72
CA THR A 708 -10.63 -5.03 6.04
C THR A 708 -11.66 -6.13 5.76
N ALA A 709 -12.89 -5.74 5.45
CA ALA A 709 -13.92 -6.69 5.06
C ALA A 709 -14.81 -6.08 4.00
N CYS A 710 -15.03 -6.80 2.91
CA CYS A 710 -16.00 -6.46 1.88
C CYS A 710 -16.88 -7.68 1.61
N VAL A 711 -18.14 -7.61 2.03
CA VAL A 711 -19.09 -8.73 1.96
C VAL A 711 -20.23 -8.40 1.01
N LEU A 712 -20.61 -9.36 0.17
CA LEU A 712 -21.71 -9.33 -0.76
C LEU A 712 -22.71 -10.46 -0.44
N LEU A 713 -23.96 -10.10 -0.13
CA LEU A 713 -25.06 -11.06 -0.03
C LEU A 713 -26.02 -10.85 -1.20
N VAL A 714 -26.04 -11.81 -2.12
CA VAL A 714 -26.87 -11.79 -3.33
C VAL A 714 -28.16 -12.55 -3.06
N THR A 715 -29.28 -12.00 -3.50
CA THR A 715 -30.60 -12.64 -3.52
C THR A 715 -31.13 -12.65 -4.96
N PRO A 716 -32.28 -13.29 -5.24
CA PRO A 716 -32.83 -13.32 -6.60
C PRO A 716 -33.14 -11.94 -7.19
N ASN A 717 -33.42 -10.94 -6.35
CA ASN A 717 -33.87 -9.62 -6.77
C ASN A 717 -32.99 -8.46 -6.29
N GLU A 718 -32.11 -8.71 -5.31
CA GLU A 718 -31.34 -7.66 -4.63
C GLU A 718 -29.93 -8.17 -4.31
N TYR A 719 -29.00 -7.26 -4.11
CA TYR A 719 -27.74 -7.57 -3.41
C TYR A 719 -27.48 -6.54 -2.31
N TYR A 720 -26.90 -7.02 -1.22
CA TYR A 720 -26.51 -6.24 -0.06
C TYR A 720 -24.99 -6.25 0.02
N THR A 721 -24.39 -5.13 0.39
CA THR A 721 -22.97 -5.05 0.73
C THR A 721 -22.81 -4.63 2.18
N ALA A 722 -21.83 -5.20 2.86
CA ALA A 722 -21.40 -4.77 4.19
C ALA A 722 -19.87 -4.70 4.21
N HIS A 723 -19.31 -3.56 4.61
CA HIS A 723 -17.85 -3.38 4.50
C HIS A 723 -17.24 -2.44 5.56
N VAL A 724 -15.95 -2.65 5.80
CA VAL A 724 -15.01 -1.76 6.51
C VAL A 724 -13.65 -1.80 5.80
N GLY A 725 -12.97 -0.67 5.71
CA GLY A 725 -11.64 -0.57 5.11
C GLY A 725 -11.66 -0.11 3.65
N ASP A 726 -10.66 -0.52 2.88
CA ASP A 726 -10.41 -0.07 1.49
C ASP A 726 -10.59 -1.17 0.43
N SER A 727 -10.94 -2.40 0.84
CA SER A 727 -11.49 -3.40 -0.06
C SER A 727 -12.79 -2.90 -0.73
N ARG A 728 -12.94 -3.16 -2.02
CA ARG A 728 -14.01 -2.56 -2.82
C ARG A 728 -14.78 -3.56 -3.66
N ALA A 729 -16.09 -3.34 -3.77
CA ALA A 729 -16.97 -4.04 -4.70
C ALA A 729 -17.53 -3.08 -5.77
N ILE A 730 -17.61 -3.55 -7.02
CA ILE A 730 -18.29 -2.84 -8.13
C ILE A 730 -19.28 -3.77 -8.82
N VAL A 731 -20.42 -3.23 -9.26
CA VAL A 731 -21.30 -3.89 -10.23
C VAL A 731 -20.91 -3.43 -11.63
N VAL A 732 -20.70 -4.39 -12.52
CA VAL A 732 -20.42 -4.15 -13.94
C VAL A 732 -21.71 -4.39 -14.72
N ARG A 733 -22.12 -3.40 -15.49
CA ARG A 733 -23.28 -3.48 -16.39
C ARG A 733 -22.84 -3.41 -17.84
N LYS A 734 -23.76 -3.79 -18.74
CA LYS A 734 -23.52 -3.76 -20.20
C LYS A 734 -23.02 -2.42 -20.72
N GLN A 735 -23.46 -1.29 -20.14
CA GLN A 735 -23.11 0.06 -20.59
C GLN A 735 -22.41 0.93 -19.54
N ASP A 736 -22.52 0.60 -18.26
CA ASP A 736 -21.92 1.38 -17.16
C ASP A 736 -21.37 0.47 -16.05
N TYR A 737 -20.85 1.06 -14.99
CA TYR A 737 -20.47 0.37 -13.77
C TYR A 737 -20.78 1.28 -12.58
N GLU A 738 -20.93 0.70 -11.40
CA GLU A 738 -21.18 1.45 -10.17
C GLU A 738 -20.40 0.82 -9.01
N GLN A 739 -19.78 1.66 -8.18
CA GLN A 739 -19.12 1.22 -6.97
C GLN A 739 -20.15 1.01 -5.87
N LEU A 740 -20.09 -0.13 -5.20
CA LEU A 740 -21.08 -0.56 -4.19
C LEU A 740 -20.62 -0.30 -2.75
N THR A 741 -19.34 -0.01 -2.55
CA THR A 741 -18.72 0.24 -1.24
C THR A 741 -18.10 1.63 -1.16
N GLU A 742 -17.90 2.14 0.04
CA GLU A 742 -17.18 3.37 0.37
C GLU A 742 -15.69 3.05 0.62
N ASP A 743 -14.85 4.10 0.63
CA ASP A 743 -13.40 3.98 0.85
C ASP A 743 -13.02 4.61 2.20
N ASP A 744 -12.64 3.78 3.17
CA ASP A 744 -12.34 4.19 4.57
C ASP A 744 -10.88 4.63 4.76
N LYS A 745 -10.23 5.16 3.72
CA LYS A 745 -8.85 5.65 3.83
C LYS A 745 -8.74 6.92 4.67
N ALA A 746 -7.59 7.07 5.32
CA ALA A 746 -7.27 8.19 6.20
C ALA A 746 -7.11 9.57 5.51
N TYR A 747 -7.55 9.72 4.26
CA TYR A 747 -7.69 11.02 3.57
C TYR A 747 -9.16 11.49 3.45
N ASN A 748 -10.15 10.67 3.83
CA ASN A 748 -11.56 11.04 3.77
C ASN A 748 -11.94 12.02 4.90
N GLU A 749 -12.49 13.19 4.57
CA GLU A 749 -12.80 14.25 5.54
C GLU A 749 -13.71 13.81 6.69
N HIS A 750 -14.73 12.98 6.39
CA HIS A 750 -15.68 12.50 7.40
C HIS A 750 -15.00 11.53 8.38
N GLU A 751 -14.16 10.62 7.89
CA GLU A 751 -13.41 9.68 8.72
C GLU A 751 -12.31 10.37 9.52
N ILE A 752 -11.62 11.37 8.95
CA ILE A 752 -10.66 12.22 9.69
C ILE A 752 -11.37 12.86 10.88
N GLN A 753 -12.55 13.44 10.68
CA GLN A 753 -13.30 14.07 11.76
C GLN A 753 -13.69 13.04 12.83
N ARG A 754 -14.18 11.85 12.45
CA ARG A 754 -14.50 10.77 13.39
C ARG A 754 -13.29 10.36 14.23
N VAL A 755 -12.15 10.11 13.60
CA VAL A 755 -10.89 9.73 14.28
C VAL A 755 -10.47 10.81 15.28
N VAL A 756 -10.56 12.09 14.89
CA VAL A 756 -10.20 13.23 15.74
C VAL A 756 -11.17 13.39 16.92
N ASP A 757 -12.46 13.14 16.72
CA ASP A 757 -13.51 13.26 17.75
C ASP A 757 -13.31 12.24 18.88
N VAL A 758 -12.84 11.03 18.56
CA VAL A 758 -12.48 10.00 19.55
C VAL A 758 -11.04 10.12 20.07
N GLY A 759 -10.34 11.21 19.74
CA GLY A 759 -9.05 11.57 20.31
C GLY A 759 -7.82 11.08 19.54
N GLY A 760 -8.00 10.49 18.36
CA GLY A 760 -6.92 10.14 17.45
C GLY A 760 -6.46 11.32 16.61
N TYR A 761 -5.50 11.08 15.72
CA TYR A 761 -5.05 12.05 14.72
C TYR A 761 -4.68 11.35 13.43
N ILE A 762 -4.55 12.13 12.36
CA ILE A 762 -4.14 11.66 11.05
C ILE A 762 -2.89 12.42 10.67
N THR A 763 -1.86 11.72 10.20
CA THR A 763 -0.67 12.35 9.63
C THR A 763 -0.15 11.49 8.50
N LYS A 764 0.25 12.12 7.38
CA LYS A 764 0.67 11.43 6.15
C LYS A 764 -0.33 10.36 5.66
N GLY A 765 -1.64 10.65 5.79
CA GLY A 765 -2.69 9.71 5.42
C GLY A 765 -2.70 8.43 6.27
N ARG A 766 -2.30 8.50 7.54
CA ARG A 766 -2.32 7.36 8.47
C ARG A 766 -2.89 7.75 9.84
N VAL A 767 -3.77 6.91 10.39
CA VAL A 767 -4.29 6.97 11.76
C VAL A 767 -3.14 6.81 12.75
N ASN A 768 -3.00 7.82 13.59
CA ASN A 768 -1.91 8.01 14.53
C ASN A 768 -0.51 7.89 13.89
N GLY A 769 -0.41 8.15 12.58
CA GLY A 769 0.83 8.00 11.80
C GLY A 769 1.25 6.57 11.49
N VAL A 770 0.41 5.57 11.81
CA VAL A 770 0.74 4.15 11.64
C VAL A 770 -0.18 3.45 10.63
N LEU A 771 -1.50 3.46 10.83
CA LEU A 771 -2.43 2.64 10.03
C LEU A 771 -3.07 3.44 8.89
N ALA A 772 -3.10 2.92 7.66
CA ALA A 772 -3.60 3.67 6.49
C ALA A 772 -5.14 3.74 6.41
N ILE A 773 -5.82 2.79 7.05
CA ILE A 773 -7.28 2.70 7.09
C ILE A 773 -7.85 3.24 8.41
N THR A 774 -9.07 3.72 8.33
CA THR A 774 -9.80 4.28 9.48
C THR A 774 -10.84 3.31 10.05
N ARG A 775 -11.17 2.24 9.32
CA ARG A 775 -12.06 1.17 9.78
C ARG A 775 -11.48 -0.21 9.49
N SER A 776 -11.60 -1.13 10.44
CA SER A 776 -11.15 -2.53 10.32
C SER A 776 -11.78 -3.41 11.40
N ILE A 777 -11.73 -4.73 11.21
CA ILE A 777 -11.93 -5.70 12.28
C ILE A 777 -10.54 -6.10 12.81
N GLY A 778 -10.35 -6.06 14.13
CA GLY A 778 -9.04 -6.26 14.75
C GLY A 778 -8.41 -4.92 15.15
N ASP A 779 -7.09 -4.78 14.97
CA ASP A 779 -6.34 -3.54 15.27
C ASP A 779 -6.63 -3.00 16.68
N VAL A 780 -6.72 -3.88 17.68
CA VAL A 780 -7.17 -3.54 19.05
C VAL A 780 -6.40 -2.36 19.65
N ARG A 781 -5.12 -2.22 19.30
CA ARG A 781 -4.23 -1.14 19.75
C ARG A 781 -4.62 0.24 19.23
N PHE A 782 -5.38 0.29 18.14
CA PHE A 782 -5.89 1.51 17.52
C PHE A 782 -7.34 1.81 17.88
N GLN A 783 -8.01 0.98 18.69
CA GLN A 783 -9.31 1.31 19.23
C GLN A 783 -9.20 2.45 20.27
N PRO A 784 -10.11 3.45 20.29
CA PRO A 784 -11.33 3.58 19.47
C PRO A 784 -11.13 4.35 18.14
N PHE A 785 -9.90 4.69 17.77
CA PHE A 785 -9.59 5.52 16.59
C PHE A 785 -9.99 4.80 15.29
N VAL A 786 -9.72 3.51 15.20
CA VAL A 786 -10.14 2.65 14.07
C VAL A 786 -11.47 1.98 14.43
N SER A 787 -12.53 2.18 13.63
CA SER A 787 -13.86 1.62 13.93
C SER A 787 -14.07 0.26 13.27
N SER A 788 -14.81 -0.65 13.92
CA SER A 788 -15.28 -1.89 13.30
C SER A 788 -16.73 -1.84 12.84
N GLU A 789 -17.37 -0.67 12.91
CA GLU A 789 -18.76 -0.47 12.49
C GLU A 789 -18.83 -0.46 10.94
N PRO A 790 -19.59 -1.39 10.32
CA PRO A 790 -19.64 -1.49 8.87
C PRO A 790 -20.59 -0.49 8.24
N HIS A 791 -20.27 -0.10 7.02
CA HIS A 791 -21.23 0.51 6.10
C HIS A 791 -22.05 -0.61 5.45
N VAL A 792 -23.38 -0.46 5.44
CA VAL A 792 -24.29 -1.46 4.85
C VAL A 792 -25.18 -0.82 3.81
N ASN A 793 -25.10 -1.32 2.57
CA ASN A 793 -25.84 -0.80 1.42
C ASN A 793 -26.71 -1.90 0.79
N ARG A 794 -27.88 -1.50 0.28
CA ARG A 794 -28.84 -2.37 -0.41
C ARG A 794 -29.12 -1.88 -1.82
N TYR A 795 -29.11 -2.79 -2.78
CA TYR A 795 -29.30 -2.51 -4.20
C TYR A 795 -30.32 -3.46 -4.83
N VAL A 796 -31.06 -2.95 -5.81
CA VAL A 796 -31.98 -3.75 -6.64
C VAL A 796 -31.24 -4.26 -7.87
N ARG A 797 -31.33 -5.57 -8.14
CA ARG A 797 -30.73 -6.20 -9.32
C ARG A 797 -31.41 -5.75 -10.60
N ARG A 798 -30.60 -5.34 -11.58
CA ARG A 798 -31.06 -5.01 -12.94
C ARG A 798 -30.81 -6.19 -13.86
N LYS A 799 -31.72 -7.17 -13.87
CA LYS A 799 -31.56 -8.43 -14.62
C LYS A 799 -31.19 -8.27 -16.10
N ASP A 800 -31.60 -7.16 -16.73
CA ASP A 800 -31.31 -6.91 -18.14
C ASP A 800 -29.91 -6.32 -18.40
N THR A 801 -29.30 -5.68 -17.39
CA THR A 801 -28.08 -4.87 -17.55
C THR A 801 -26.93 -5.27 -16.65
N ASP A 802 -27.16 -5.70 -15.41
CA ASP A 802 -26.12 -6.20 -14.50
C ASP A 802 -25.52 -7.49 -15.07
N MET A 803 -24.20 -7.52 -15.26
CA MET A 803 -23.48 -8.66 -15.81
C MET A 803 -22.79 -9.46 -14.70
N CYS A 804 -21.99 -8.77 -13.91
CA CYS A 804 -21.27 -9.37 -12.78
C CYS A 804 -21.01 -8.32 -11.69
N ILE A 805 -20.67 -8.80 -10.50
CA ILE A 805 -20.11 -8.00 -9.42
C ILE A 805 -18.67 -8.47 -9.19
N VAL A 806 -17.74 -7.52 -9.07
CA VAL A 806 -16.33 -7.78 -8.80
C VAL A 806 -15.99 -7.26 -7.41
N LEU A 807 -15.41 -8.10 -6.57
CA LEU A 807 -14.78 -7.73 -5.30
C LEU A 807 -13.27 -7.79 -5.49
N GLY A 808 -12.54 -6.82 -4.93
CA GLY A 808 -11.08 -6.84 -4.90
C GLY A 808 -10.54 -6.24 -3.60
N CYS A 809 -9.36 -6.69 -3.20
CA CYS A 809 -8.56 -6.10 -2.13
C CYS A 809 -7.90 -4.77 -2.57
N ASP A 810 -7.21 -4.09 -1.65
CA ASP A 810 -6.48 -2.86 -1.95
C ASP A 810 -5.44 -3.06 -3.06
N GLY A 811 -4.75 -4.21 -3.08
CA GLY A 811 -3.78 -4.56 -4.12
C GLY A 811 -4.34 -4.58 -5.54
N VAL A 812 -5.65 -4.79 -5.73
CA VAL A 812 -6.31 -4.62 -7.05
C VAL A 812 -6.56 -3.15 -7.33
N TRP A 813 -7.14 -2.44 -6.36
CA TRP A 813 -7.70 -1.10 -6.56
C TRP A 813 -6.68 0.03 -6.51
N ASP A 814 -5.48 -0.23 -5.98
CA ASP A 814 -4.33 0.69 -6.01
C ASP A 814 -3.82 0.95 -7.42
N VAL A 815 -3.97 -0.02 -8.32
CA VAL A 815 -3.36 0.00 -9.65
C VAL A 815 -4.38 -0.10 -10.80
N LEU A 816 -5.61 -0.54 -10.52
CA LEU A 816 -6.70 -0.64 -11.48
C LEU A 816 -7.88 0.27 -11.12
N SER A 817 -8.31 1.08 -12.09
CA SER A 817 -9.53 1.87 -11.96
C SER A 817 -10.79 1.00 -12.13
N ASN A 818 -11.90 1.43 -11.52
CA ASN A 818 -13.21 0.79 -11.68
C ASN A 818 -13.59 0.61 -13.17
N SER A 819 -13.29 1.60 -14.02
CA SER A 819 -13.54 1.50 -15.47
C SER A 819 -12.74 0.39 -16.14
N LYS A 820 -11.47 0.22 -15.75
CA LYS A 820 -10.60 -0.79 -16.33
C LYS A 820 -11.09 -2.19 -15.99
N VAL A 821 -11.48 -2.42 -14.73
CA VAL A 821 -12.06 -3.71 -14.29
C VAL A 821 -13.38 -3.99 -15.02
N ALA A 822 -14.25 -2.98 -15.16
CA ALA A 822 -15.48 -3.12 -15.92
C ALA A 822 -15.24 -3.50 -17.39
N ASP A 823 -14.26 -2.87 -18.04
CA ASP A 823 -13.90 -3.17 -19.43
C ASP A 823 -13.33 -4.58 -19.60
N ILE A 824 -12.55 -5.07 -18.63
CA ILE A 824 -12.05 -6.46 -18.60
C ILE A 824 -13.22 -7.43 -18.58
N CYS A 825 -14.17 -7.22 -17.66
CA CYS A 825 -15.34 -8.09 -17.50
C CYS A 825 -16.19 -8.13 -18.79
N ARG A 826 -16.44 -6.98 -19.42
CA ARG A 826 -17.19 -6.92 -20.69
C ARG A 826 -16.48 -7.62 -21.84
N LYS A 827 -15.16 -7.43 -21.99
CA LYS A 827 -14.39 -8.08 -23.06
C LYS A 827 -14.34 -9.59 -22.94
N LYS A 828 -14.47 -10.12 -21.71
CA LYS A 828 -14.46 -11.55 -21.41
C LYS A 828 -15.84 -12.12 -21.07
N GLU A 829 -16.93 -11.44 -21.43
CA GLU A 829 -18.31 -11.92 -21.19
C GLU A 829 -18.58 -13.31 -21.81
N GLY A 830 -17.95 -13.63 -22.95
CA GLY A 830 -18.07 -14.93 -23.60
C GLY A 830 -17.33 -16.08 -22.90
N THR A 831 -16.53 -15.79 -21.87
CA THR A 831 -15.74 -16.78 -21.12
C THR A 831 -16.64 -17.55 -20.16
N LYS A 832 -16.57 -18.89 -20.18
CA LYS A 832 -17.40 -19.76 -19.32
C LYS A 832 -16.90 -19.91 -17.88
N ARG A 833 -15.71 -19.38 -17.55
CA ARG A 833 -15.05 -19.52 -16.24
C ARG A 833 -14.76 -18.15 -15.62
N MET A 834 -15.46 -17.81 -14.54
CA MET A 834 -15.26 -16.54 -13.84
C MET A 834 -13.87 -16.40 -13.21
N SER A 835 -13.22 -17.52 -12.87
CA SER A 835 -11.83 -17.52 -12.35
C SER A 835 -10.82 -17.02 -13.38
N GLU A 836 -11.08 -17.17 -14.69
CA GLU A 836 -10.24 -16.58 -15.73
C GLU A 836 -10.31 -15.04 -15.71
N ILE A 837 -11.51 -14.49 -15.47
CA ILE A 837 -11.70 -13.03 -15.36
C ILE A 837 -11.03 -12.51 -14.09
N ALA A 838 -11.23 -13.19 -12.96
CA ALA A 838 -10.56 -12.85 -11.70
C ALA A 838 -9.04 -12.89 -11.85
N GLY A 839 -8.48 -13.99 -12.37
CA GLY A 839 -7.04 -14.15 -12.60
C GLY A 839 -6.46 -13.12 -13.55
N TYR A 840 -7.24 -12.68 -14.56
CA TYR A 840 -6.82 -11.58 -15.43
C TYR A 840 -6.77 -10.24 -14.69
N ILE A 841 -7.73 -9.96 -13.80
CA ILE A 841 -7.72 -8.75 -12.96
C ILE A 841 -6.52 -8.77 -12.02
N ARG A 842 -6.27 -9.90 -11.35
CA ARG A 842 -5.14 -10.11 -10.44
C ARG A 842 -3.80 -9.89 -11.14
N ASP A 843 -3.57 -10.55 -12.27
CA ASP A 843 -2.28 -10.48 -12.97
C ASP A 843 -2.07 -9.12 -13.62
N MET A 844 -3.15 -8.47 -14.08
CA MET A 844 -3.09 -7.05 -14.48
C MET A 844 -2.69 -6.16 -13.30
N ALA A 845 -3.22 -6.37 -12.10
CA ALA A 845 -2.81 -5.59 -10.94
C ALA A 845 -1.32 -5.78 -10.63
N TYR A 846 -0.85 -7.02 -10.63
CA TYR A 846 0.57 -7.34 -10.42
C TYR A 846 1.48 -6.66 -11.47
N ILE A 847 1.18 -6.81 -12.76
CA ILE A 847 1.96 -6.22 -13.86
C ILE A 847 1.96 -4.68 -13.82
N LEU A 848 0.89 -4.09 -13.28
CA LEU A 848 0.82 -2.64 -13.10
C LEU A 848 1.55 -2.13 -11.85
N GLY A 849 2.23 -3.02 -11.12
CA GLY A 849 3.13 -2.71 -10.02
C GLY A 849 2.46 -2.72 -8.66
N SER A 850 1.43 -3.55 -8.45
CA SER A 850 0.84 -3.72 -7.11
C SER A 850 1.88 -4.30 -6.15
N GLU A 851 2.04 -3.65 -4.99
CA GLU A 851 2.96 -4.10 -3.94
C GLU A 851 2.25 -4.88 -2.83
N ASP A 852 0.91 -4.98 -2.87
CA ASP A 852 0.11 -5.69 -1.87
C ASP A 852 -0.31 -7.10 -2.30
N ASN A 853 -0.90 -7.87 -1.39
CA ASN A 853 -1.62 -9.09 -1.76
C ASN A 853 -2.74 -8.77 -2.73
N ILE A 854 -2.99 -9.68 -3.66
CA ILE A 854 -3.93 -9.45 -4.76
C ILE A 854 -4.99 -10.54 -4.76
N SER A 855 -6.15 -10.21 -4.21
CA SER A 855 -7.34 -11.04 -4.18
C SER A 855 -8.44 -10.42 -5.00
N CYS A 856 -9.06 -11.22 -5.87
CA CYS A 856 -10.21 -10.80 -6.68
C CYS A 856 -11.26 -11.90 -6.74
N VAL A 857 -12.54 -11.52 -6.66
CA VAL A 857 -13.70 -12.41 -6.84
C VAL A 857 -14.64 -11.80 -7.88
N VAL A 858 -15.04 -12.60 -8.86
CA VAL A 858 -15.99 -12.21 -9.92
C VAL A 858 -17.24 -13.08 -9.80
N CYS A 859 -18.39 -12.44 -9.59
CA CYS A 859 -19.71 -13.06 -9.42
C CYS A 859 -20.60 -12.73 -10.62
N HIS A 860 -20.94 -13.71 -11.44
CA HIS A 860 -21.85 -13.59 -12.59
C HIS A 860 -23.25 -14.13 -12.24
N PHE A 861 -24.29 -13.54 -12.85
CA PHE A 861 -25.68 -13.85 -12.52
C PHE A 861 -26.59 -14.12 -13.71
#